data_AF-A0A317K8A0-F1
#
_entry.id   AF-A0A317K8A0-F1
#
_cell.length_a   1.000
_cell.length_b   1.000
_cell.length_c   1.000
_cell.angle_alpha   90.00
_cell.angle_beta   90.00
_cell.angle_gamma   90.00
#
_symmetry.space_group_name_H-M   'P 1'
#
loop_
_entity.id
_entity.type
_entity.pdbx_description
1 polymer ?
#
loop_
_entity_poly.entity_id
_entity_poly.type
_entity_poly.pdbx_seq_one_letter_code
_entity_poly.pdbx_strand_id
1 'polypeptide(L)'
;MPTTTPAPGLPAATTGGSLADRLAAQLRRAGAAEVRFAADLDELAALADAATGPVLVTGADLVAHTAVLRHLATSPVGPTVALVLTDPPDAGWVAVREERGQVVDAGPAERLAGEATGIFGGALRVGADDLPVLAAAARAVAAGTAPTVAGPAVDRLFAGLAGLGTLTFAHRVRLLVAHRVTDAAGLAAAAAAVAAVDEDRAELKLSVKERDDFFTTFFVSTWSPYVTKAAARIGLGPTAVTMISVAFAVAAALLFGVGGRPALVAGAVLLYLGFVLDCVDGQLARYTRHFSAWGGWLDTMADRAKEYLVYAGLGYGATQAGFRYGWALAIAAMTLQSVRHMTDTWYGVLHDEAARRPRPAAGATGGIGGKLNAASTRVQADTGSVSYWLKRTVVFPIGERWALIAVTVALFGPLVSLVAVLTWGVLAFAYTGALRTLRARWMWVPVLDTVDATLHRDDGPLARRLPVLRPMGPLTLAVVAALGSAALLVAALLAANGGDPGWLRWVLPVALLVLLVGGLGAGAAHNGPLDWLVPAALRAAEYLFAIAVGVVGGVPAWLVFGYVFVLTLHHYDLTARLEKRQAAPPLHPATLGWEGRSALLALAAIVGIAGIGMATLGTYLLVVFVGSVVLAWVVLPARAARATAGLVGAEGRSPG
;
A
#
# COMPACT_ATOMS: atom_id res chain seq x y z
N MET A 1 47.36 0.78 31.61
CA MET A 1 46.27 0.89 30.63
C MET A 1 44.99 0.45 31.33
N PRO A 2 43.93 1.29 31.38
CA PRO A 2 42.66 0.83 31.91
C PRO A 2 42.10 -0.20 30.93
N THR A 3 41.85 -1.41 31.41
CA THR A 3 41.18 -2.48 30.67
C THR A 3 39.76 -2.01 30.36
N THR A 4 39.52 -1.55 29.13
CA THR A 4 38.19 -1.24 28.63
C THR A 4 37.42 -2.55 28.51
N THR A 5 36.51 -2.81 29.46
CA THR A 5 35.57 -3.93 29.35
C THR A 5 34.79 -3.77 28.05
N PRO A 6 34.80 -4.77 27.15
CA PRO A 6 34.04 -4.69 25.91
C PRO A 6 32.54 -4.55 26.23
N ALA A 7 31.80 -3.80 25.40
CA ALA A 7 30.38 -3.50 25.59
C ALA A 7 29.49 -4.68 26.08
N PRO A 8 29.67 -5.94 25.63
CA PRO A 8 28.86 -7.07 26.08
C PRO A 8 28.97 -7.37 27.59
N GLY A 9 30.13 -7.08 28.20
CA GLY A 9 30.42 -7.36 29.61
C GLY A 9 30.09 -6.21 30.56
N LEU A 10 29.52 -5.11 30.06
CA LEU A 10 29.16 -3.97 30.91
C LEU A 10 27.98 -4.33 31.83
N PRO A 11 28.03 -3.98 33.14
CA PRO A 11 26.98 -4.31 34.09
C PRO A 11 25.70 -3.52 33.81
N ALA A 12 24.57 -4.20 33.74
CA ALA A 12 23.27 -3.55 33.68
C ALA A 12 22.93 -2.96 35.06
N ALA A 13 22.79 -1.63 35.12
CA ALA A 13 22.70 -0.83 36.36
C ALA A 13 21.57 -1.21 37.35
N THR A 14 20.64 -2.10 36.99
CA THR A 14 19.43 -2.41 37.79
C THR A 14 19.10 -3.89 37.99
N THR A 15 19.78 -4.84 37.32
CA THR A 15 19.40 -6.28 37.37
C THR A 15 20.53 -7.26 37.67
N GLY A 16 21.77 -6.80 37.94
CA GLY A 16 22.88 -7.67 38.32
C GLY A 16 23.42 -8.60 37.21
N GLY A 17 22.98 -8.41 35.96
CA GLY A 17 23.43 -9.16 34.78
C GLY A 17 24.15 -8.28 33.74
N SER A 18 24.68 -8.89 32.68
CA SER A 18 25.36 -8.17 31.60
C SER A 18 24.37 -7.43 30.68
N LEU A 19 24.87 -6.49 29.86
CA LEU A 19 24.07 -5.84 28.81
C LEU A 19 23.47 -6.88 27.83
N ALA A 20 24.23 -7.94 27.52
CA ALA A 20 23.79 -9.04 26.67
C ALA A 20 22.60 -9.81 27.28
N ASP A 21 22.62 -10.07 28.60
CA ASP A 21 21.52 -10.75 29.30
C ASP A 21 20.24 -9.91 29.30
N ARG A 22 20.38 -8.59 29.50
CA ARG A 22 19.27 -7.64 29.41
C ARG A 22 18.64 -7.66 28.02
N LEU A 23 19.45 -7.60 26.97
CA LEU A 23 18.98 -7.68 25.58
C LEU A 23 18.26 -9.00 25.32
N ALA A 24 18.81 -10.14 25.76
CA ALA A 24 18.15 -11.44 25.64
C ALA A 24 16.77 -11.47 26.31
N ALA A 25 16.64 -10.89 27.50
CA ALA A 25 15.34 -10.75 28.17
C ALA A 25 14.38 -9.80 27.43
N GLN A 26 14.88 -8.73 26.81
CA GLN A 26 14.07 -7.84 25.97
C GLN A 26 13.61 -8.52 24.69
N LEU A 27 14.45 -9.31 24.03
CA LEU A 27 14.09 -10.08 22.83
C LEU A 27 12.94 -11.05 23.12
N ARG A 28 12.99 -11.77 24.25
CA ARG A 28 11.88 -12.63 24.68
C ARG A 28 10.59 -11.83 24.88
N ARG A 29 10.65 -10.68 25.57
CA ARG A 29 9.49 -9.77 25.74
C ARG A 29 9.00 -9.15 24.44
N ALA A 30 9.87 -8.99 23.46
CA ALA A 30 9.54 -8.53 22.12
C ALA A 30 8.89 -9.62 21.25
N GLY A 31 8.80 -10.87 21.74
CA GLY A 31 8.13 -11.98 21.09
C GLY A 31 9.05 -13.01 20.45
N ALA A 32 10.36 -12.98 20.72
CA ALA A 32 11.28 -14.03 20.26
C ALA A 32 10.97 -15.34 20.99
N ALA A 33 10.65 -16.39 20.23
CA ALA A 33 10.38 -17.73 20.76
C ALA A 33 11.64 -18.38 21.36
N GLU A 34 12.79 -18.13 20.72
CA GLU A 34 14.09 -18.64 21.14
C GLU A 34 15.14 -17.51 21.04
N VAL A 35 16.08 -17.49 21.98
CA VAL A 35 17.20 -16.55 21.99
C VAL A 35 18.49 -17.32 22.24
N ARG A 36 19.45 -17.20 21.32
CA ARG A 36 20.77 -17.83 21.37
C ARG A 36 21.86 -16.77 21.25
N PHE A 37 23.00 -17.05 21.88
CA PHE A 37 24.22 -16.27 21.70
C PHE A 37 25.12 -17.02 20.72
N ALA A 38 25.42 -16.41 19.58
CA ALA A 38 26.41 -16.95 18.65
C ALA A 38 27.80 -16.45 19.05
N ALA A 39 28.77 -17.36 19.19
CA ALA A 39 30.15 -17.03 19.49
C ALA A 39 30.85 -16.33 18.32
N ASP A 40 30.50 -16.72 17.09
CA ASP A 40 31.03 -16.16 15.85
C ASP A 40 29.98 -16.15 14.71
N LEU A 41 30.41 -15.71 13.53
CA LEU A 41 29.55 -15.62 12.34
C LEU A 41 29.32 -16.96 11.65
N ASP A 42 30.17 -17.98 11.86
CA ASP A 42 29.94 -19.31 11.32
C ASP A 42 28.83 -20.03 12.09
N GLU A 43 28.82 -19.88 13.42
CA GLU A 43 27.71 -20.35 14.26
C GLU A 43 26.40 -19.62 13.89
N LEU A 44 26.45 -18.30 13.68
CA LEU A 44 25.28 -17.54 13.22
C LEU A 44 24.75 -18.06 11.87
N ALA A 45 25.64 -18.40 10.93
CA ALA A 45 25.26 -18.96 9.64
C ALA A 45 24.53 -20.31 9.81
N ALA A 46 25.06 -21.20 10.67
CA ALA A 46 24.44 -22.48 10.96
C ALA A 46 23.06 -22.33 11.63
N LEU A 47 22.91 -21.35 12.54
CA LEU A 47 21.62 -21.03 13.15
C LEU A 47 20.63 -20.48 12.11
N ALA A 48 21.08 -19.65 11.17
CA ALA A 48 20.24 -19.12 10.10
C ALA A 48 19.78 -20.21 9.13
N ASP A 49 20.64 -21.18 8.79
CA ASP A 49 20.27 -22.33 7.94
C ASP A 49 19.21 -23.22 8.59
N ALA A 50 19.28 -23.39 9.91
CA ALA A 50 18.34 -24.23 10.67
C ALA A 50 17.01 -23.53 10.99
N ALA A 51 16.92 -22.21 10.80
CA ALA A 51 15.75 -21.44 11.16
C ALA A 51 14.60 -21.64 10.15
N THR A 52 13.40 -21.88 10.67
CA THR A 52 12.18 -22.07 9.87
C THR A 52 11.29 -20.82 9.80
N GLY A 53 11.70 -19.75 10.50
CA GLY A 53 10.97 -18.49 10.59
C GLY A 53 11.93 -17.30 10.61
N PRO A 54 11.39 -16.07 10.63
CA PRO A 54 12.22 -14.86 10.62
C PRO A 54 13.16 -14.81 11.82
N VAL A 55 14.40 -14.36 11.60
CA VAL A 55 15.45 -14.28 12.62
C VAL A 55 15.73 -12.82 12.96
N LEU A 56 15.85 -12.52 14.26
CA LEU A 56 16.27 -11.20 14.75
C LEU A 56 17.72 -11.29 15.22
N VAL A 57 18.61 -10.55 14.57
CA VAL A 57 20.04 -10.48 14.90
C VAL A 57 20.32 -9.14 15.56
N THR A 58 21.04 -9.15 16.68
CA THR A 58 21.46 -7.92 17.38
C THR A 58 22.89 -8.05 17.88
N GLY A 59 23.64 -6.96 17.83
CA GLY A 59 24.86 -6.78 18.62
C GLY A 59 24.54 -6.66 20.10
N ALA A 60 25.51 -6.99 20.95
CA ALA A 60 25.39 -6.87 22.41
C ALA A 60 25.73 -5.46 22.93
N ASP A 61 25.87 -4.50 22.03
CA ASP A 61 26.19 -3.09 22.26
C ASP A 61 24.97 -2.17 22.13
N LEU A 62 23.76 -2.72 21.99
CA LEU A 62 22.52 -1.95 21.84
C LEU A 62 21.84 -1.69 23.19
N VAL A 63 21.51 -0.43 23.47
CA VAL A 63 20.64 -0.01 24.59
C VAL A 63 19.39 0.62 24.01
N ALA A 64 18.24 -0.05 24.16
CA ALA A 64 16.99 0.43 23.58
C ALA A 64 15.77 0.14 24.47
N HIS A 65 14.68 0.86 24.19
CA HIS A 65 13.34 0.49 24.63
C HIS A 65 12.95 -0.91 24.13
N THR A 66 12.17 -1.64 24.91
CA THR A 66 11.70 -2.98 24.49
C THR A 66 10.76 -2.85 23.28
N ALA A 67 9.99 -1.75 23.22
CA ALA A 67 9.16 -1.41 22.07
C ALA A 67 9.95 -1.28 20.76
N VAL A 68 11.20 -0.81 20.76
CA VAL A 68 12.02 -0.72 19.54
C VAL A 68 12.32 -2.10 18.97
N LEU A 69 12.74 -3.04 19.81
CA LEU A 69 12.99 -4.42 19.39
C LEU A 69 11.69 -5.11 18.94
N ARG A 70 10.57 -4.83 19.61
CA ARG A 70 9.24 -5.30 19.22
C ARG A 70 8.82 -4.75 17.86
N HIS A 71 9.08 -3.47 17.60
CA HIS A 71 8.79 -2.84 16.31
C HIS A 71 9.57 -3.48 15.18
N LEU A 72 10.85 -3.76 15.42
CA LEU A 72 11.72 -4.46 14.46
C LEU A 72 11.21 -5.88 14.19
N ALA A 73 10.94 -6.65 15.25
CA ALA A 73 10.44 -8.02 15.19
C ALA A 73 9.09 -8.14 14.44
N THR A 74 8.18 -7.18 14.65
CA THR A 74 6.81 -7.21 14.11
C THR A 74 6.59 -6.26 12.93
N SER A 75 7.66 -5.76 12.33
CA SER A 75 7.58 -4.74 11.28
C SER A 75 6.70 -5.20 10.09
N PRO A 76 5.74 -4.35 9.63
CA PRO A 76 4.88 -4.68 8.49
C PRO A 76 5.43 -4.21 7.13
N VAL A 77 6.58 -3.51 7.09
CA VAL A 77 7.06 -2.85 5.86
C VAL A 77 7.87 -3.75 4.93
N GLY A 78 8.31 -4.92 5.41
CA GLY A 78 9.04 -5.89 4.60
C GLY A 78 9.54 -7.09 5.41
N PRO A 79 10.06 -8.12 4.71
CA PRO A 79 10.60 -9.31 5.35
C PRO A 79 11.88 -9.00 6.14
N THR A 80 12.77 -8.20 5.55
CA THR A 80 14.07 -7.82 6.13
C THR A 80 14.12 -6.32 6.46
N VAL A 81 14.44 -6.01 7.71
CA VAL A 81 14.36 -4.66 8.29
C VAL A 81 15.56 -4.42 9.21
N ALA A 82 16.28 -3.32 8.99
CA ALA A 82 17.40 -2.90 9.82
C ALA A 82 17.02 -1.70 10.70
N LEU A 83 17.45 -1.70 11.95
CA LEU A 83 17.40 -0.54 12.82
C LEU A 83 18.35 0.53 12.26
N VAL A 84 17.87 1.77 12.11
CA VAL A 84 18.72 2.90 11.70
C VAL A 84 18.63 4.00 12.74
N LEU A 85 19.81 4.46 13.19
CA LEU A 85 19.96 5.51 14.18
C LEU A 85 20.55 6.77 13.53
N THR A 86 20.32 7.91 14.19
CA THR A 86 20.88 9.21 13.81
C THR A 86 22.09 9.58 14.67
N ASP A 87 22.59 8.65 15.46
CA ASP A 87 23.80 8.82 16.26
C ASP A 87 24.99 9.15 15.32
N PRO A 88 25.97 9.95 15.78
CA PRO A 88 27.16 10.20 14.99
C PRO A 88 27.88 8.88 14.67
N PRO A 89 28.40 8.71 13.44
CA PRO A 89 29.12 7.50 13.09
C PRO A 89 30.42 7.40 13.89
N ASP A 90 30.50 6.41 14.77
CA ASP A 90 31.75 5.99 15.41
C ASP A 90 32.57 5.07 14.47
N ALA A 91 33.86 4.95 14.78
CA ALA A 91 34.79 4.13 14.01
C ALA A 91 34.32 2.66 13.95
N GLY A 92 33.96 2.22 12.75
CA GLY A 92 33.57 0.85 12.45
C GLY A 92 32.07 0.55 12.51
N TRP A 93 31.23 1.55 12.72
CA TRP A 93 29.78 1.41 12.48
C TRP A 93 29.45 1.65 11.01
N VAL A 94 28.56 0.83 10.46
CA VAL A 94 28.12 0.97 9.06
C VAL A 94 27.24 2.20 8.91
N ALA A 95 27.64 3.12 8.03
CA ALA A 95 26.79 4.21 7.59
C ALA A 95 25.78 3.70 6.56
N VAL A 96 24.58 4.30 6.55
CA VAL A 96 23.51 3.95 5.62
C VAL A 96 22.96 5.16 4.89
N ARG A 97 22.65 4.96 3.60
CA ARG A 97 21.84 5.88 2.80
C ARG A 97 20.46 5.27 2.66
N GLU A 98 19.46 6.00 3.12
CA GLU A 98 18.06 5.64 2.99
C GLU A 98 17.37 6.45 1.90
N GLU A 99 16.50 5.78 1.16
CA GLU A 99 15.57 6.44 0.24
C GLU A 99 14.21 5.76 0.32
N ARG A 100 13.15 6.54 0.57
CA ARG A 100 11.78 6.04 0.80
C ARG A 100 11.69 4.90 1.84
N GLY A 101 12.51 4.94 2.89
CA GLY A 101 12.53 3.95 3.96
C GLY A 101 13.19 2.62 3.57
N GLN A 102 13.88 2.56 2.43
CA GLN A 102 14.72 1.45 2.01
C GLN A 102 16.19 1.84 2.20
N VAL A 103 17.02 0.91 2.67
CA VAL A 103 18.47 1.07 2.68
C VAL A 103 18.95 0.81 1.26
N VAL A 104 19.37 1.88 0.58
CA VAL A 104 19.79 1.87 -0.82
C VAL A 104 21.30 1.82 -0.98
N ASP A 105 22.04 2.13 0.09
CA ASP A 105 23.48 1.91 0.17
C ASP A 105 23.91 1.77 1.64
N ALA A 106 24.90 0.92 1.90
CA ALA A 106 25.45 0.67 3.23
C ALA A 106 26.95 0.37 3.17
N GLY A 107 27.75 0.99 4.03
CA GLY A 107 29.19 0.72 4.09
C GLY A 107 29.95 1.63 5.05
N PRO A 108 31.29 1.73 4.92
CA PRO A 108 32.10 2.60 5.77
C PRO A 108 31.65 4.06 5.69
N ALA A 109 31.69 4.77 6.82
CA ALA A 109 31.24 6.16 6.90
C ALA A 109 32.01 7.08 5.95
N GLU A 110 33.29 6.80 5.71
CA GLU A 110 34.16 7.55 4.80
C GLU A 110 33.69 7.44 3.35
N ARG A 111 33.17 6.28 2.95
CA ARG A 111 32.64 6.04 1.59
C ARG A 111 31.34 6.79 1.33
N LEU A 112 30.55 6.98 2.39
CA LEU A 112 29.22 7.62 2.36
C LEU A 112 29.25 9.07 2.89
N ALA A 113 30.44 9.66 3.02
CA ALA A 113 30.59 11.00 3.59
C ALA A 113 29.77 12.04 2.81
N GLY A 114 28.90 12.76 3.53
CA GLY A 114 28.00 13.78 2.96
C GLY A 114 26.71 13.23 2.33
N GLU A 115 26.58 11.91 2.16
CA GLU A 115 25.37 11.25 1.62
C GLU A 115 24.68 10.35 2.66
N ALA A 116 25.38 9.98 3.73
CA ALA A 116 24.84 9.18 4.81
C ALA A 116 23.61 9.85 5.46
N THR A 117 22.56 9.06 5.65
CA THR A 117 21.30 9.49 6.26
C THR A 117 21.14 8.98 7.71
N GLY A 118 22.06 8.13 8.16
CA GLY A 118 22.10 7.51 9.47
C GLY A 118 23.15 6.41 9.54
N ILE A 119 23.12 5.64 10.63
CA ILE A 119 23.98 4.48 10.86
C ILE A 119 23.16 3.23 11.14
N PHE A 120 23.73 2.06 10.83
CA PHE A 120 23.16 0.80 11.27
C PHE A 120 23.13 0.73 12.79
N GLY A 121 21.92 0.54 13.33
CA GLY A 121 21.63 0.59 14.77
C GLY A 121 22.02 -0.66 15.54
N GLY A 122 22.74 -1.61 14.93
CA GLY A 122 23.19 -2.82 15.61
C GLY A 122 22.14 -3.92 15.74
N ALA A 123 20.95 -3.76 15.16
CA ALA A 123 19.92 -4.81 15.13
C ALA A 123 19.19 -4.88 13.79
N LEU A 124 18.90 -6.09 13.31
CA LEU A 124 18.13 -6.31 12.09
C LEU A 124 17.28 -7.58 12.18
N ARG A 125 16.07 -7.52 11.64
CA ARG A 125 15.22 -8.69 11.38
C ARG A 125 15.45 -9.15 9.95
N VAL A 126 15.63 -10.45 9.75
CA VAL A 126 15.68 -11.09 8.43
C VAL A 126 14.46 -11.98 8.25
N GLY A 127 13.79 -11.85 7.10
CA GLY A 127 12.66 -12.70 6.75
C GLY A 127 13.11 -14.11 6.36
N ALA A 128 12.21 -15.09 6.45
CA ALA A 128 12.52 -16.49 6.15
C ALA A 128 13.14 -16.68 4.74
N ASP A 129 12.61 -15.97 3.74
CA ASP A 129 13.09 -16.05 2.35
C ASP A 129 14.51 -15.48 2.16
N ASP A 130 14.95 -14.59 3.07
CA ASP A 130 16.26 -13.94 3.03
C ASP A 130 17.31 -14.66 3.91
N LEU A 131 16.92 -15.70 4.66
CA LEU A 131 17.84 -16.44 5.55
C LEU A 131 19.03 -17.09 4.81
N PRO A 132 18.86 -17.70 3.62
CA PRO A 132 20.00 -18.23 2.87
C PRO A 132 21.02 -17.16 2.51
N VAL A 133 20.56 -15.93 2.23
CA VAL A 133 21.43 -14.78 1.91
C VAL A 133 22.12 -14.27 3.17
N LEU A 134 21.45 -14.27 4.32
CA LEU A 134 22.05 -13.99 5.62
C LEU A 134 23.17 -14.99 5.96
N ALA A 135 22.91 -16.28 5.80
CA ALA A 135 23.92 -17.32 6.05
C ALA A 135 25.11 -17.19 5.09
N ALA A 136 24.86 -16.88 3.81
CA ALA A 136 25.92 -16.61 2.83
C ALA A 136 26.76 -15.38 3.21
N ALA A 137 26.13 -14.28 3.63
CA ALA A 137 26.81 -13.08 4.10
C ALA A 137 27.68 -13.37 5.33
N ALA A 138 27.14 -14.11 6.30
CA ALA A 138 27.85 -14.49 7.52
C ALA A 138 29.11 -15.31 7.22
N ARG A 139 29.00 -16.35 6.38
CA ARG A 139 30.15 -17.17 5.94
C ARG A 139 31.18 -16.36 5.15
N ALA A 140 30.75 -15.47 4.26
CA ALA A 140 31.66 -14.63 3.48
C ALA A 140 32.46 -13.67 4.37
N VAL A 141 31.82 -13.10 5.40
CA VAL A 141 32.49 -12.24 6.38
C VAL A 141 33.43 -13.04 7.28
N ALA A 142 33.02 -14.24 7.71
CA ALA A 142 33.88 -15.15 8.50
C ALA A 142 35.13 -15.58 7.72
N ALA A 143 34.98 -15.90 6.42
CA ALA A 143 36.06 -16.28 5.52
C ALA A 143 36.94 -15.10 5.05
N GLY A 144 36.60 -13.86 5.40
CA GLY A 144 37.33 -12.67 4.96
C GLY A 144 37.22 -12.36 3.47
N THR A 145 36.21 -12.91 2.78
CA THR A 145 35.97 -12.71 1.34
C THR A 145 34.99 -11.57 1.05
N ALA A 146 34.28 -11.08 2.07
CA ALA A 146 33.41 -9.90 2.00
C ALA A 146 34.22 -8.59 2.06
N PRO A 147 33.66 -7.45 1.58
CA PRO A 147 34.28 -6.13 1.73
C PRO A 147 34.66 -5.86 3.19
N THR A 148 35.90 -5.43 3.43
CA THR A 148 36.43 -5.17 4.77
C THR A 148 35.85 -3.89 5.35
N VAL A 149 34.73 -4.01 6.06
CA VAL A 149 34.30 -3.00 7.03
C VAL A 149 34.99 -3.33 8.35
N ALA A 150 35.80 -2.41 8.89
CA ALA A 150 36.31 -2.55 10.25
C ALA A 150 35.13 -2.39 11.24
N GLY A 151 35.13 -3.10 12.36
CA GLY A 151 34.11 -2.90 13.40
C GLY A 151 33.41 -4.19 13.88
N PRO A 152 32.31 -4.05 14.64
CA PRO A 152 31.60 -5.17 15.25
C PRO A 152 31.10 -6.21 14.23
N ALA A 153 30.97 -7.47 14.65
CA ALA A 153 30.56 -8.56 13.76
C ALA A 153 29.19 -8.31 13.10
N VAL A 154 28.25 -7.68 13.82
CA VAL A 154 26.90 -7.38 13.31
C VAL A 154 26.91 -6.32 12.19
N ASP A 155 27.84 -5.36 12.23
CA ASP A 155 28.03 -4.35 11.18
C ASP A 155 28.61 -4.97 9.92
N ARG A 156 29.64 -5.80 10.07
CA ARG A 156 30.26 -6.52 8.94
C ARG A 156 29.25 -7.44 8.27
N LEU A 157 28.45 -8.15 9.06
CA LEU A 157 27.34 -8.97 8.57
C LEU A 157 26.32 -8.14 7.78
N PHE A 158 25.88 -7.01 8.33
CA PHE A 158 24.90 -6.14 7.66
C PHE A 158 25.44 -5.56 6.35
N ALA A 159 26.70 -5.10 6.33
CA ALA A 159 27.35 -4.66 5.09
C ALA A 159 27.46 -5.78 4.05
N GLY A 160 27.79 -7.00 4.48
CA GLY A 160 27.79 -8.18 3.62
C GLY A 160 26.41 -8.50 3.04
N LEU A 161 25.38 -8.47 3.88
CA LEU A 161 23.98 -8.70 3.48
C LEU A 161 23.50 -7.66 2.46
N ALA A 162 23.81 -6.38 2.70
CA ALA A 162 23.52 -5.29 1.78
C ALA A 162 24.30 -5.43 0.46
N GLY A 163 25.56 -5.85 0.52
CA GLY A 163 26.41 -6.09 -0.65
C GLY A 163 25.91 -7.23 -1.55
N LEU A 164 25.18 -8.19 -1.00
CA LEU A 164 24.50 -9.26 -1.76
C LEU A 164 23.17 -8.79 -2.39
N GLY A 165 22.79 -7.52 -2.23
CA GLY A 165 21.59 -6.95 -2.85
C GLY A 165 20.28 -7.25 -2.12
N THR A 166 20.35 -7.66 -0.85
CA THR A 166 19.16 -7.94 -0.04
C THR A 166 18.33 -6.67 0.16
N LEU A 167 17.05 -6.69 -0.23
CA LEU A 167 16.16 -5.55 -0.03
C LEU A 167 15.87 -5.34 1.45
N THR A 168 16.53 -4.35 2.04
CA THR A 168 16.42 -4.04 3.47
C THR A 168 15.66 -2.74 3.69
N PHE A 169 14.64 -2.79 4.55
CA PHE A 169 13.92 -1.59 4.99
C PHE A 169 14.55 -0.99 6.24
N ALA A 170 14.53 0.34 6.34
CA ALA A 170 15.01 1.05 7.51
C ALA A 170 13.88 1.25 8.54
N HIS A 171 14.15 0.87 9.79
CA HIS A 171 13.34 1.23 10.94
C HIS A 171 14.03 2.35 11.72
N ARG A 172 13.50 3.57 11.58
CA ARG A 172 13.99 4.74 12.33
C ARG A 172 13.35 4.83 13.70
N VAL A 173 14.19 5.13 14.70
CA VAL A 173 13.76 5.40 16.06
C VAL A 173 13.39 6.88 16.17
N ARG A 174 12.20 7.17 16.74
CA ARG A 174 11.65 8.53 16.84
C ARG A 174 11.39 8.95 18.28
N LEU A 175 10.16 8.72 18.77
CA LEU A 175 9.76 9.11 20.13
C LEU A 175 10.27 8.14 21.20
N LEU A 176 10.80 6.99 20.78
CA LEU A 176 11.47 6.02 21.64
C LEU A 176 12.98 6.28 21.60
N VAL A 177 13.73 5.56 22.43
CA VAL A 177 15.19 5.68 22.54
C VAL A 177 15.86 4.37 22.18
N ALA A 178 16.91 4.46 21.37
CA ALA A 178 17.87 3.40 21.09
C ALA A 178 19.22 4.03 20.76
N HIS A 179 20.28 3.53 21.38
CA HIS A 179 21.66 3.95 21.17
C HIS A 179 22.58 2.74 21.15
N ARG A 180 23.66 2.85 20.38
CA ARG A 180 24.79 1.91 20.49
C ARG A 180 25.80 2.46 21.50
N VAL A 181 26.37 1.58 22.32
CA VAL A 181 27.26 1.95 23.41
C VAL A 181 28.59 1.21 23.30
N THR A 182 29.69 1.95 23.45
CA THR A 182 31.05 1.41 23.38
C THR A 182 31.72 1.35 24.75
N ASP A 183 31.26 2.16 25.71
CA ASP A 183 31.83 2.26 27.05
C ASP A 183 30.76 2.41 28.16
N ALA A 184 31.22 2.42 29.41
CA ALA A 184 30.35 2.52 30.59
C ALA A 184 29.64 3.89 30.69
N ALA A 185 30.26 4.97 30.21
CA ALA A 185 29.69 6.31 30.25
C ALA A 185 28.50 6.42 29.27
N GLY A 186 28.67 5.91 28.05
CA GLY A 186 27.64 5.79 27.03
C GLY A 186 26.50 4.88 27.49
N LEU A 187 26.79 3.76 28.18
CA LEU A 187 25.75 2.92 28.79
C LEU A 187 24.92 3.68 29.82
N ALA A 188 25.54 4.43 30.73
CA ALA A 188 24.82 5.21 31.73
C ALA A 188 23.95 6.30 31.08
N ALA A 189 24.49 7.01 30.08
CA ALA A 189 23.76 8.04 29.34
C ALA A 189 22.57 7.46 28.57
N ALA A 190 22.76 6.36 27.83
CA ALA A 190 21.70 5.69 27.09
C ALA A 190 20.61 5.12 28.02
N ALA A 191 21.00 4.56 29.18
CA ALA A 191 20.05 4.07 30.17
C ALA A 191 19.20 5.21 30.78
N ALA A 192 19.83 6.36 31.08
CA ALA A 192 19.11 7.55 31.55
C ALA A 192 18.15 8.09 30.48
N ALA A 193 18.57 8.12 29.21
CA ALA A 193 17.71 8.53 28.10
C ALA A 193 16.49 7.61 27.93
N VAL A 194 16.68 6.29 28.05
CA VAL A 194 15.56 5.32 28.04
C VAL A 194 14.60 5.58 29.20
N ALA A 195 15.11 5.79 30.41
CA ALA A 195 14.27 6.02 31.60
C ALA A 195 13.48 7.34 31.56
N ALA A 196 13.96 8.33 30.80
CA ALA A 196 13.32 9.65 30.68
C ALA A 196 12.04 9.64 29.81
N VAL A 197 11.80 8.58 29.05
CA VAL A 197 10.67 8.47 28.12
C VAL A 197 9.64 7.48 28.63
N ASP A 198 8.38 7.90 28.67
CA ASP A 198 7.24 7.01 28.89
C ASP A 198 6.96 6.20 27.61
N GLU A 199 7.33 4.91 27.64
CA GLU A 199 7.20 3.98 26.50
C GLU A 199 5.76 3.91 25.97
N ASP A 200 4.75 3.77 26.83
CA ASP A 200 3.33 3.63 26.42
C ASP A 200 2.81 4.91 25.76
N ARG A 201 3.13 6.07 26.35
CA ARG A 201 2.75 7.36 25.77
C ARG A 201 3.45 7.61 24.43
N ALA A 202 4.71 7.18 24.30
CA ALA A 202 5.45 7.26 23.05
C ALA A 202 4.85 6.33 21.98
N GLU A 203 4.55 5.07 22.31
CA GLU A 203 3.91 4.10 21.42
C GLU A 203 2.54 4.60 20.93
N LEU A 204 1.73 5.17 21.82
CA LEU A 204 0.43 5.71 21.45
C LEU A 204 0.56 6.87 20.45
N LYS A 205 1.53 7.77 20.64
CA LYS A 205 1.80 8.85 19.67
C LYS A 205 2.36 8.33 18.35
N LEU A 206 3.22 7.31 18.40
CA LEU A 206 3.78 6.66 17.19
C LEU A 206 2.74 5.86 16.39
N SER A 207 1.62 5.48 17.02
CA SER A 207 0.52 4.81 16.33
C SER A 207 -0.15 5.69 15.27
N VAL A 208 -0.09 7.03 15.41
CA VAL A 208 -0.60 7.99 14.43
C VAL A 208 0.39 8.11 13.26
N LYS A 209 -0.11 8.20 12.02
CA LYS A 209 0.77 8.41 10.85
C LYS A 209 1.42 9.79 10.97
N GLU A 210 2.71 9.84 10.69
CA GLU A 210 3.48 11.08 10.80
C GLU A 210 3.05 12.15 9.80
N ARG A 211 2.65 11.71 8.61
CA ARG A 211 2.27 12.57 7.49
C ARG A 211 0.83 12.26 7.10
N ASP A 212 -0.09 12.57 7.99
CA ASP A 212 -1.53 12.56 7.69
C ASP A 212 -1.95 13.82 6.93
N ASP A 213 -3.07 13.73 6.23
CA ASP A 213 -3.62 14.84 5.46
C ASP A 213 -4.17 15.93 6.39
N PHE A 214 -4.54 17.10 5.83
CA PHE A 214 -4.93 18.27 6.62
C PHE A 214 -6.09 17.93 7.55
N PHE A 215 -7.17 17.38 6.98
CA PHE A 215 -8.36 17.09 7.77
C PHE A 215 -8.08 16.04 8.85
N THR A 216 -7.40 14.95 8.49
CA THR A 216 -7.04 13.89 9.43
C THR A 216 -6.17 14.43 10.56
N THR A 217 -5.15 15.24 10.25
CA THR A 217 -4.21 15.77 11.25
C THR A 217 -4.92 16.60 12.32
N PHE A 218 -5.78 17.55 11.92
CA PHE A 218 -6.36 18.51 12.86
C PHE A 218 -7.68 18.05 13.47
N PHE A 219 -8.50 17.30 12.72
CA PHE A 219 -9.86 16.94 13.15
C PHE A 219 -10.01 15.47 13.59
N VAL A 220 -8.99 14.63 13.41
CA VAL A 220 -9.04 13.20 13.79
C VAL A 220 -7.87 12.83 14.70
N SER A 221 -6.64 13.08 14.27
CA SER A 221 -5.41 12.67 14.97
C SER A 221 -5.19 13.38 16.31
N THR A 222 -5.91 14.47 16.59
CA THR A 222 -5.88 15.19 17.87
C THR A 222 -6.54 14.42 19.01
N TRP A 223 -7.47 13.51 18.73
CA TRP A 223 -8.22 12.77 19.75
C TRP A 223 -8.41 11.27 19.47
N SER A 224 -8.24 10.81 18.23
CA SER A 224 -8.27 9.38 17.88
C SER A 224 -7.32 8.49 18.71
N PRO A 225 -6.14 8.95 19.20
CA PRO A 225 -5.33 8.13 20.10
C PRO A 225 -6.06 7.73 21.39
N TYR A 226 -6.95 8.57 21.92
CA TYR A 226 -7.76 8.20 23.10
C TYR A 226 -8.76 7.10 22.75
N VAL A 227 -9.33 7.14 21.55
CA VAL A 227 -10.21 6.07 21.03
C VAL A 227 -9.41 4.78 20.83
N THR A 228 -8.22 4.86 20.25
CA THR A 228 -7.30 3.74 20.08
C THR A 228 -6.97 3.08 21.43
N LYS A 229 -6.64 3.88 22.45
CA LYS A 229 -6.37 3.36 23.80
C LYS A 229 -7.61 2.75 24.44
N ALA A 230 -8.79 3.34 24.25
CA ALA A 230 -10.05 2.78 24.72
C ALA A 230 -10.36 1.43 24.03
N ALA A 231 -10.24 1.37 22.70
CA ALA A 231 -10.45 0.16 21.91
C ALA A 231 -9.50 -0.98 22.32
N ALA A 232 -8.22 -0.66 22.55
CA ALA A 232 -7.24 -1.62 23.06
C ALA A 232 -7.62 -2.15 24.46
N ARG A 233 -8.10 -1.27 25.36
CA ARG A 233 -8.52 -1.66 26.73
C ARG A 233 -9.73 -2.58 26.76
N ILE A 234 -10.68 -2.41 25.83
CA ILE A 234 -11.86 -3.28 25.73
C ILE A 234 -11.62 -4.52 24.86
N GLY A 235 -10.39 -4.73 24.37
CA GLY A 235 -10.00 -5.92 23.61
C GLY A 235 -10.53 -5.98 22.18
N LEU A 236 -10.89 -4.84 21.56
CA LEU A 236 -11.24 -4.83 20.14
C LEU A 236 -10.00 -5.10 19.29
N GLY A 237 -10.13 -5.96 18.28
CA GLY A 237 -9.10 -6.15 17.25
C GLY A 237 -9.22 -5.10 16.14
N PRO A 238 -8.13 -4.81 15.39
CA PRO A 238 -8.16 -3.87 14.25
C PRO A 238 -9.27 -4.18 13.25
N THR A 239 -9.40 -5.45 12.85
CA THR A 239 -10.46 -5.91 11.93
C THR A 239 -11.87 -5.64 12.47
N ALA A 240 -12.09 -5.77 13.78
CA ALA A 240 -13.41 -5.48 14.36
C ALA A 240 -13.73 -3.98 14.25
N VAL A 241 -12.75 -3.11 14.49
CA VAL A 241 -12.90 -1.66 14.32
C VAL A 241 -13.18 -1.30 12.85
N THR A 242 -12.48 -1.93 11.89
CA THR A 242 -12.76 -1.79 10.44
C THR A 242 -14.21 -2.17 10.12
N MET A 243 -14.72 -3.27 10.68
CA MET A 243 -16.11 -3.68 10.40
C MET A 243 -17.14 -2.71 10.98
N ILE A 244 -16.86 -2.10 12.14
CA ILE A 244 -17.71 -1.04 12.71
C ILE A 244 -17.67 0.21 11.81
N SER A 245 -16.50 0.57 11.29
CA SER A 245 -16.37 1.71 10.36
C SER A 245 -17.16 1.49 9.06
N VAL A 246 -17.15 0.26 8.53
CA VAL A 246 -17.99 -0.13 7.38
C VAL A 246 -19.48 0.01 7.72
N ALA A 247 -19.92 -0.47 8.88
CA ALA A 247 -21.32 -0.34 9.30
C ALA A 247 -21.78 1.12 9.38
N PHE A 248 -20.90 2.02 9.85
CA PHE A 248 -21.17 3.47 9.90
C PHE A 248 -21.32 4.06 8.49
N ALA A 249 -20.47 3.65 7.54
CA ALA A 249 -20.59 4.07 6.14
C ALA A 249 -21.88 3.56 5.49
N VAL A 250 -22.30 2.32 5.78
CA VAL A 250 -23.60 1.78 5.33
C VAL A 250 -24.75 2.62 5.85
N ALA A 251 -24.76 2.87 7.17
CA ALA A 251 -25.80 3.68 7.80
C ALA A 251 -25.84 5.11 7.24
N ALA A 252 -24.68 5.73 7.02
CA ALA A 252 -24.58 7.05 6.40
C ALA A 252 -25.15 7.06 4.97
N ALA A 253 -24.78 6.08 4.14
CA ALA A 253 -25.29 5.96 2.77
C ALA A 253 -26.82 5.78 2.73
N LEU A 254 -27.37 4.96 3.64
CA LEU A 254 -28.82 4.78 3.76
C LEU A 254 -29.50 6.09 4.16
N LEU A 255 -28.96 6.83 5.13
CA LEU A 255 -29.50 8.13 5.57
C LEU A 255 -29.42 9.21 4.47
N PHE A 256 -28.36 9.21 3.66
CA PHE A 256 -28.27 10.07 2.48
C PHE A 256 -29.34 9.74 1.43
N GLY A 257 -29.69 8.47 1.31
CA GLY A 257 -30.77 7.99 0.44
C GLY A 257 -32.17 8.34 0.96
N VAL A 258 -32.40 8.24 2.27
CA VAL A 258 -33.67 8.67 2.92
C VAL A 258 -33.94 10.15 2.68
N GLY A 259 -32.90 10.98 2.73
CA GLY A 259 -33.01 12.41 2.51
C GLY A 259 -33.69 13.16 3.66
N GLY A 260 -33.96 14.45 3.45
CA GLY A 260 -34.43 15.33 4.52
C GLY A 260 -33.31 15.75 5.48
N ARG A 261 -33.37 16.99 5.96
CA ARG A 261 -32.24 17.62 6.66
C ARG A 261 -31.70 16.84 7.88
N PRO A 262 -32.56 16.31 8.77
CA PRO A 262 -32.08 15.55 9.93
C PRO A 262 -31.32 14.28 9.54
N ALA A 263 -31.81 13.53 8.55
CA ALA A 263 -31.14 12.31 8.10
C ALA A 263 -29.80 12.63 7.42
N LEU A 264 -29.75 13.69 6.59
CA LEU A 264 -28.49 14.11 5.95
C LEU A 264 -27.44 14.53 6.99
N VAL A 265 -27.83 15.25 8.04
CA VAL A 265 -26.92 15.64 9.13
C VAL A 265 -26.47 14.42 9.94
N ALA A 266 -27.40 13.53 10.32
CA ALA A 266 -27.06 12.31 11.04
C ALA A 266 -26.13 11.40 10.21
N GLY A 267 -26.40 11.27 8.91
CA GLY A 267 -25.55 10.54 7.98
C GLY A 267 -24.15 11.16 7.87
N ALA A 268 -24.04 12.49 7.82
CA ALA A 268 -22.75 13.18 7.80
C ALA A 268 -21.94 12.97 9.08
N VAL A 269 -22.60 12.96 10.25
CA VAL A 269 -21.95 12.66 11.53
C VAL A 269 -21.46 11.21 11.55
N LEU A 270 -22.30 10.24 11.13
CA LEU A 270 -21.89 8.84 11.04
C LEU A 270 -20.74 8.63 10.04
N LEU A 271 -20.75 9.37 8.93
CA LEU A 271 -19.67 9.37 7.95
C LEU A 271 -18.34 9.79 8.58
N TYR A 272 -18.35 10.91 9.30
CA TYR A 272 -17.18 11.43 10.00
C TYR A 272 -16.69 10.46 11.07
N LEU A 273 -17.58 9.92 11.91
CA LEU A 273 -17.20 8.96 12.95
C LEU A 273 -16.70 7.65 12.35
N GLY A 274 -17.28 7.19 11.23
CA GLY A 274 -16.79 6.04 10.48
C GLY A 274 -15.37 6.27 9.98
N PHE A 275 -15.07 7.46 9.44
CA PHE A 275 -13.70 7.83 9.03
C PHE A 275 -12.72 7.92 10.22
N VAL A 276 -13.17 8.34 11.40
CA VAL A 276 -12.33 8.28 12.60
C VAL A 276 -11.98 6.84 12.96
N LEU A 277 -12.98 5.93 12.96
CA LEU A 277 -12.76 4.51 13.26
C LEU A 277 -11.83 3.84 12.25
N ASP A 278 -11.92 4.23 11.00
CA ASP A 278 -11.01 3.84 9.93
C ASP A 278 -9.56 4.32 10.15
N CYS A 279 -9.36 5.47 10.80
CA CYS A 279 -8.02 5.85 11.23
C CYS A 279 -7.57 5.03 12.45
N VAL A 280 -8.52 4.73 13.35
CA VAL A 280 -8.29 4.02 14.61
C VAL A 280 -7.90 2.56 14.40
N ASP A 281 -8.42 1.85 13.39
CA ASP A 281 -8.03 0.45 13.17
C ASP A 281 -6.52 0.29 12.88
N GLY A 282 -5.96 1.16 12.04
CA GLY A 282 -4.55 1.18 11.68
C GLY A 282 -3.69 1.74 12.82
N GLN A 283 -4.20 2.68 13.60
CA GLN A 283 -3.56 3.11 14.85
C GLN A 283 -3.52 1.96 15.86
N LEU A 284 -4.61 1.22 16.03
CA LEU A 284 -4.73 0.09 16.94
C LEU A 284 -3.82 -1.06 16.54
N ALA A 285 -3.71 -1.37 15.25
CA ALA A 285 -2.75 -2.33 14.73
C ALA A 285 -1.30 -1.94 15.06
N ARG A 286 -0.97 -0.64 14.94
CA ARG A 286 0.37 -0.12 15.26
C ARG A 286 0.68 -0.05 16.74
N TYR A 287 -0.32 0.30 17.56
CA TYR A 287 -0.19 0.38 19.01
C TYR A 287 -0.09 -1.01 19.65
N THR A 288 -0.93 -1.95 19.21
CA THR A 288 -0.94 -3.32 19.76
C THR A 288 0.02 -4.28 19.06
N ARG A 289 0.66 -3.83 17.98
CA ARG A 289 1.53 -4.63 17.10
C ARG A 289 0.87 -5.86 16.47
N HIS A 290 -0.47 -5.88 16.42
CA HIS A 290 -1.24 -6.90 15.73
C HIS A 290 -1.44 -6.53 14.26
N PHE A 291 -0.51 -6.96 13.41
CA PHE A 291 -0.62 -6.84 11.96
C PHE A 291 -0.99 -8.18 11.34
N SER A 292 -1.73 -8.14 10.23
CA SER A 292 -1.95 -9.31 9.38
C SER A 292 -2.05 -8.89 7.92
N ALA A 293 -1.64 -9.78 7.02
CA ALA A 293 -1.80 -9.57 5.58
C ALA A 293 -3.29 -9.42 5.20
N TRP A 294 -4.16 -10.23 5.82
CA TRP A 294 -5.62 -10.10 5.72
C TRP A 294 -6.12 -8.73 6.15
N GLY A 295 -5.72 -8.26 7.34
CA GLY A 295 -6.16 -6.95 7.85
C GLY A 295 -5.72 -5.80 6.95
N GLY A 296 -4.48 -5.83 6.46
CA GLY A 296 -3.97 -4.82 5.53
C GLY A 296 -4.66 -4.84 4.16
N TRP A 297 -5.04 -6.02 3.67
CA TRP A 297 -5.86 -6.17 2.45
C TRP A 297 -7.29 -5.68 2.67
N LEU A 298 -7.91 -6.08 3.78
CA LEU A 298 -9.29 -5.75 4.13
C LEU A 298 -9.46 -4.25 4.32
N ASP A 299 -8.53 -3.58 4.99
CA ASP A 299 -8.46 -2.12 5.13
C ASP A 299 -8.55 -1.44 3.75
N THR A 300 -7.69 -1.86 2.82
CA THR A 300 -7.67 -1.32 1.44
C THR A 300 -8.99 -1.57 0.69
N MET A 301 -9.60 -2.75 0.84
CA MET A 301 -10.88 -3.06 0.20
C MET A 301 -12.05 -2.31 0.83
N ALA A 302 -12.12 -2.28 2.15
CA ALA A 302 -13.18 -1.63 2.92
C ALA A 302 -13.22 -0.14 2.59
N ASP A 303 -12.07 0.51 2.52
CA ASP A 303 -11.94 1.92 2.13
C ASP A 303 -12.62 2.26 0.81
N ARG A 304 -12.44 1.41 -0.20
CA ARG A 304 -13.04 1.61 -1.52
C ARG A 304 -14.53 1.27 -1.50
N ALA A 305 -14.91 0.18 -0.84
CA ALA A 305 -16.30 -0.22 -0.70
C ALA A 305 -17.14 0.86 0.01
N LYS A 306 -16.65 1.42 1.13
CA LYS A 306 -17.31 2.48 1.88
C LYS A 306 -17.52 3.73 1.02
N GLU A 307 -16.48 4.17 0.31
CA GLU A 307 -16.53 5.36 -0.55
C GLU A 307 -17.61 5.20 -1.64
N TYR A 308 -17.65 4.05 -2.32
CA TYR A 308 -18.63 3.81 -3.38
C TYR A 308 -20.03 3.56 -2.86
N LEU A 309 -20.20 2.95 -1.69
CA LEU A 309 -21.49 2.84 -1.03
C LEU A 309 -22.07 4.23 -0.71
N VAL A 310 -21.22 5.16 -0.28
CA VAL A 310 -21.62 6.54 -0.02
C VAL A 310 -21.99 7.27 -1.32
N TYR A 311 -21.26 7.05 -2.42
CA TYR A 311 -21.67 7.56 -3.74
C TYR A 311 -23.01 6.98 -4.19
N ALA A 312 -23.29 5.69 -3.94
CA ALA A 312 -24.57 5.08 -4.22
C ALA A 312 -25.71 5.73 -3.41
N GLY A 313 -25.50 5.93 -2.10
CA GLY A 313 -26.46 6.62 -1.22
C GLY A 313 -26.74 8.05 -1.66
N LEU A 314 -25.70 8.81 -2.02
CA LEU A 314 -25.84 10.16 -2.56
C LEU A 314 -26.52 10.17 -3.93
N GLY A 315 -26.19 9.23 -4.80
CA GLY A 315 -26.76 9.10 -6.15
C GLY A 315 -28.25 8.79 -6.09
N TYR A 316 -28.63 7.83 -5.26
CA TYR A 316 -30.02 7.51 -4.97
C TYR A 316 -30.75 8.71 -4.34
N GLY A 317 -30.17 9.31 -3.29
CA GLY A 317 -30.75 10.48 -2.63
C GLY A 317 -30.98 11.67 -3.56
N ALA A 318 -30.05 11.95 -4.48
CA ALA A 318 -30.20 12.99 -5.49
C ALA A 318 -31.33 12.66 -6.48
N THR A 319 -31.46 11.40 -6.89
CA THR A 319 -32.56 10.95 -7.75
C THR A 319 -33.91 11.07 -7.05
N GLN A 320 -34.02 10.67 -5.78
CA GLN A 320 -35.24 10.82 -4.98
C GLN A 320 -35.59 12.30 -4.75
N ALA A 321 -34.60 13.18 -4.68
CA ALA A 321 -34.80 14.63 -4.62
C ALA A 321 -35.19 15.28 -5.97
N GLY A 322 -35.47 14.48 -7.01
CA GLY A 322 -35.95 14.94 -8.31
C GLY A 322 -34.87 15.15 -9.37
N PHE A 323 -33.59 14.92 -9.06
CA PHE A 323 -32.51 15.05 -10.05
C PHE A 323 -32.29 13.73 -10.81
N ARG A 324 -32.80 13.67 -12.05
CA ARG A 324 -32.78 12.46 -12.89
C ARG A 324 -31.42 11.79 -13.08
N TYR A 325 -30.32 12.53 -12.97
CA TYR A 325 -28.95 12.03 -13.22
C TYR A 325 -28.15 11.72 -11.94
N GLY A 326 -28.79 11.56 -10.78
CA GLY A 326 -28.11 11.26 -9.52
C GLY A 326 -27.18 10.04 -9.61
N TRP A 327 -27.68 8.91 -10.10
CA TRP A 327 -26.87 7.71 -10.35
C TRP A 327 -25.76 7.92 -11.39
N ALA A 328 -25.98 8.73 -12.43
CA ALA A 328 -24.95 9.00 -13.43
C ALA A 328 -23.76 9.77 -12.81
N LEU A 329 -24.03 10.71 -11.90
CA LEU A 329 -22.97 11.39 -11.14
C LEU A 329 -22.23 10.43 -10.19
N ALA A 330 -22.95 9.52 -9.53
CA ALA A 330 -22.33 8.50 -8.67
C ALA A 330 -21.43 7.54 -9.46
N ILE A 331 -21.87 7.09 -10.63
CA ILE A 331 -21.07 6.28 -11.57
C ILE A 331 -19.82 7.07 -12.00
N ALA A 332 -20.00 8.32 -12.43
CA ALA A 332 -18.89 9.17 -12.84
C ALA A 332 -17.85 9.35 -11.71
N ALA A 333 -18.31 9.56 -10.48
CA ALA A 333 -17.45 9.73 -9.31
C ALA A 333 -16.66 8.44 -9.02
N MET A 334 -17.33 7.27 -9.04
CA MET A 334 -16.69 5.97 -8.86
C MET A 334 -15.67 5.68 -9.97
N THR A 335 -16.01 5.91 -11.24
CA THR A 335 -15.11 5.70 -12.38
C THR A 335 -13.88 6.60 -12.30
N LEU A 336 -14.08 7.90 -12.10
CA LEU A 336 -13.00 8.88 -11.93
C LEU A 336 -12.06 8.48 -10.79
N GLN A 337 -12.64 8.18 -9.63
CA GLN A 337 -11.87 7.87 -8.43
C GLN A 337 -11.12 6.54 -8.57
N SER A 338 -11.70 5.56 -9.24
CA SER A 338 -11.04 4.28 -9.55
C SER A 338 -9.82 4.47 -10.46
N VAL A 339 -9.97 5.18 -11.56
CA VAL A 339 -8.87 5.44 -12.52
C VAL A 339 -7.76 6.25 -11.88
N ARG A 340 -8.15 7.25 -11.07
CA ARG A 340 -7.23 8.07 -10.30
C ARG A 340 -6.44 7.25 -9.28
N HIS A 341 -7.11 6.42 -8.49
CA HIS A 341 -6.42 5.58 -7.51
C HIS A 341 -5.49 4.55 -8.16
N MET A 342 -5.91 3.94 -9.27
CA MET A 342 -5.03 3.04 -10.03
C MET A 342 -3.76 3.77 -10.50
N THR A 343 -3.92 4.97 -11.06
CA THR A 343 -2.79 5.86 -11.39
C THR A 343 -1.92 6.12 -10.16
N ASP A 344 -2.52 6.40 -9.01
CA ASP A 344 -1.78 6.72 -7.79
C ASP A 344 -0.96 5.56 -7.24
N THR A 345 -1.52 4.35 -7.22
CA THR A 345 -0.82 3.13 -6.81
C THR A 345 0.37 2.85 -7.72
N TRP A 346 0.18 2.86 -9.05
CA TRP A 346 1.28 2.58 -9.99
C TRP A 346 2.40 3.62 -9.95
N TYR A 347 2.08 4.89 -9.71
CA TYR A 347 3.10 5.91 -9.50
C TYR A 347 3.91 5.67 -8.21
N GLY A 348 3.26 5.17 -7.15
CA GLY A 348 3.91 4.75 -5.92
C GLY A 348 4.91 3.62 -6.16
N VAL A 349 4.49 2.57 -6.86
CA VAL A 349 5.35 1.42 -7.23
C VAL A 349 6.51 1.88 -8.12
N LEU A 350 6.25 2.74 -9.10
CA LEU A 350 7.27 3.34 -9.97
C LEU A 350 8.36 4.06 -9.15
N HIS A 351 7.97 4.86 -8.16
CA HIS A 351 8.93 5.54 -7.28
C HIS A 351 9.67 4.58 -6.34
N ASP A 352 9.02 3.48 -5.91
CA ASP A 352 9.67 2.49 -5.05
C ASP A 352 10.73 1.72 -5.82
N GLU A 353 10.46 1.41 -7.09
CA GLU A 353 11.45 0.80 -7.99
C GLU A 353 12.54 1.79 -8.41
N ALA A 354 12.21 3.07 -8.60
CA ALA A 354 13.19 4.12 -8.87
C ALA A 354 14.23 4.26 -7.74
N ALA A 355 13.77 4.18 -6.48
CA ALA A 355 14.66 4.22 -5.31
C ALA A 355 15.63 3.03 -5.28
N ARG A 356 15.25 1.87 -5.83
CA ARG A 356 16.13 0.67 -5.90
C ARG A 356 17.19 0.73 -6.98
N ARG A 357 16.94 1.51 -8.05
CA ARG A 357 17.85 1.63 -9.20
C ARG A 357 18.27 3.09 -9.39
N PRO A 358 18.98 3.70 -8.42
CA PRO A 358 19.45 5.06 -8.56
C PRO A 358 20.35 5.15 -9.80
N ARG A 359 19.94 5.94 -10.79
CA ARG A 359 20.81 6.24 -11.93
C ARG A 359 22.02 7.02 -11.41
N PRO A 360 23.25 6.73 -11.88
CA PRO A 360 24.39 7.60 -11.64
C PRO A 360 24.03 9.02 -12.04
N ALA A 361 24.30 9.99 -11.17
CA ALA A 361 23.88 11.39 -11.29
C ALA A 361 24.58 12.17 -12.44
N ALA A 362 24.86 11.53 -13.57
CA ALA A 362 25.37 12.18 -14.77
C ALA A 362 24.22 12.98 -15.45
N GLY A 363 24.04 14.23 -15.01
CA GLY A 363 23.28 15.26 -15.74
C GLY A 363 21.99 15.79 -15.11
N ALA A 364 21.57 15.30 -13.93
CA ALA A 364 20.24 15.62 -13.37
C ALA A 364 20.18 16.91 -12.52
N THR A 365 21.31 17.51 -12.13
CA THR A 365 21.35 18.65 -11.19
C THR A 365 21.07 20.00 -11.84
N GLY A 366 21.10 20.13 -13.17
CA GLY A 366 20.89 21.40 -13.90
C GLY A 366 19.52 21.60 -14.54
N GLY A 367 18.72 20.54 -14.69
CA GLY A 367 17.47 20.55 -15.48
C GLY A 367 16.22 21.02 -14.70
N ILE A 368 15.13 21.30 -15.43
CA ILE A 368 13.81 21.68 -14.87
C ILE A 368 13.32 20.62 -13.87
N GLY A 369 13.56 19.33 -14.12
CA GLY A 369 13.23 18.23 -13.20
C GLY A 369 13.95 18.30 -11.87
N GLY A 370 15.26 18.64 -11.87
CA GLY A 370 16.05 18.85 -10.66
C GLY A 370 15.56 20.05 -9.85
N LYS A 371 15.21 21.16 -10.53
CA LYS A 371 14.62 22.35 -9.89
C LYS A 371 13.24 22.06 -9.29
N LEU A 372 12.39 21.30 -9.98
CA LEU A 372 11.09 20.85 -9.46
C LEU A 372 11.24 19.91 -8.25
N ASN A 373 12.23 19.02 -8.28
CA ASN A 373 12.49 18.12 -7.16
C ASN A 373 12.99 18.91 -5.94
N ALA A 374 13.97 19.79 -6.11
CA ALA A 374 14.49 20.65 -5.05
C ALA A 374 13.41 21.56 -4.45
N ALA A 375 12.56 22.18 -5.28
CA ALA A 375 11.42 22.98 -4.82
C ALA A 375 10.39 22.13 -4.07
N SER A 376 10.11 20.92 -4.56
CA SER A 376 9.19 19.99 -3.91
C SER A 376 9.73 19.48 -2.56
N THR A 377 11.03 19.23 -2.45
CA THR A 377 11.70 18.83 -1.21
C THR A 377 11.69 19.97 -0.19
N ARG A 378 11.97 21.21 -0.63
CA ARG A 378 11.91 22.40 0.24
C ARG A 378 10.52 22.61 0.83
N VAL A 379 9.46 22.51 0.02
CA VAL A 379 8.07 22.63 0.50
C VAL A 379 7.68 21.46 1.41
N GLN A 380 8.18 20.24 1.14
CA GLN A 380 7.89 19.09 2.01
C GLN A 380 8.63 19.15 3.36
N ALA A 381 9.78 19.82 3.42
CA ALA A 381 10.53 20.02 4.66
C ALA A 381 9.85 21.02 5.60
N ASP A 382 9.10 21.99 5.07
CA ASP A 382 8.36 22.98 5.86
C ASP A 382 6.93 22.50 6.17
N THR A 383 6.85 21.52 7.08
CA THR A 383 5.60 20.80 7.45
C THR A 383 4.55 21.70 8.14
N GLY A 384 4.89 22.95 8.47
CA GLY A 384 3.98 23.93 9.08
C GLY A 384 3.42 24.98 8.12
N SER A 385 3.94 25.07 6.89
CA SER A 385 3.56 26.14 5.97
C SER A 385 2.16 25.99 5.37
N VAL A 386 1.51 27.12 5.06
CA VAL A 386 0.23 27.14 4.32
C VAL A 386 0.38 26.47 2.95
N SER A 387 1.54 26.64 2.30
CA SER A 387 1.83 26.03 0.99
C SER A 387 1.96 24.51 1.07
N TYR A 388 2.52 23.97 2.17
CA TYR A 388 2.54 22.54 2.45
C TYR A 388 1.13 21.97 2.52
N TRP A 389 0.26 22.58 3.34
CA TRP A 389 -1.11 22.10 3.51
C TRP A 389 -1.95 22.26 2.24
N LEU A 390 -1.84 23.40 1.54
CA LEU A 390 -2.53 23.60 0.26
C LEU A 390 -2.13 22.52 -0.75
N LYS A 391 -0.83 22.24 -0.88
CA LYS A 391 -0.33 21.20 -1.80
C LYS A 391 -0.87 19.82 -1.45
N ARG A 392 -1.02 19.49 -0.17
CA ARG A 392 -1.61 18.21 0.26
C ARG A 392 -3.12 18.15 -0.01
N THR A 393 -3.85 19.21 0.31
CA THR A 393 -5.30 19.30 0.13
C THR A 393 -5.71 19.30 -1.35
N VAL A 394 -4.94 19.93 -2.23
CA VAL A 394 -5.20 19.93 -3.69
C VAL A 394 -5.17 18.52 -4.28
N VAL A 395 -4.40 17.61 -3.69
CA VAL A 395 -4.37 16.19 -4.08
C VAL A 395 -5.63 15.46 -3.60
N PHE A 396 -6.62 16.12 -3.03
CA PHE A 396 -7.90 15.55 -2.58
C PHE A 396 -7.78 14.17 -1.91
N PRO A 397 -7.01 14.08 -0.82
CA PRO A 397 -6.83 12.84 -0.08
C PRO A 397 -8.11 12.38 0.60
N ILE A 398 -8.11 11.16 1.12
CA ILE A 398 -9.29 10.47 1.65
C ILE A 398 -9.99 11.34 2.72
N GLY A 399 -9.24 11.89 3.69
CA GLY A 399 -9.81 12.71 4.75
C GLY A 399 -10.54 13.96 4.24
N GLU A 400 -9.95 14.68 3.29
CA GLU A 400 -10.54 15.86 2.66
C GLU A 400 -11.80 15.50 1.86
N ARG A 401 -11.83 14.32 1.21
CA ARG A 401 -13.04 13.86 0.52
C ARG A 401 -14.17 13.59 1.50
N TRP A 402 -13.91 12.83 2.56
CA TRP A 402 -14.90 12.54 3.59
C TRP A 402 -15.44 13.82 4.24
N ALA A 403 -14.56 14.76 4.56
CA ALA A 403 -14.94 16.06 5.10
C ALA A 403 -15.80 16.86 4.13
N LEU A 404 -15.38 16.96 2.85
CA LEU A 404 -16.16 17.64 1.82
C LEU A 404 -17.55 17.02 1.70
N ILE A 405 -17.65 15.68 1.64
CA ILE A 405 -18.93 14.98 1.54
C ILE A 405 -19.80 15.28 2.76
N ALA A 406 -19.29 15.06 3.97
CA ALA A 406 -20.04 15.26 5.22
C ALA A 406 -20.59 16.68 5.34
N VAL A 407 -19.77 17.69 5.04
CA VAL A 407 -20.18 19.10 5.10
C VAL A 407 -21.18 19.43 4.00
N THR A 408 -20.88 19.08 2.75
CA THR A 408 -21.73 19.46 1.61
C THR A 408 -23.08 18.76 1.61
N VAL A 409 -23.14 17.48 2.01
CA VAL A 409 -24.41 16.76 2.08
C VAL A 409 -25.28 17.28 3.22
N ALA A 410 -24.70 17.57 4.38
CA ALA A 410 -25.41 18.13 5.52
C ALA A 410 -25.95 19.54 5.24
N LEU A 411 -25.20 20.36 4.49
CA LEU A 411 -25.52 21.77 4.22
C LEU A 411 -26.26 22.03 2.90
N PHE A 412 -26.12 21.19 1.89
CA PHE A 412 -26.67 21.48 0.56
C PHE A 412 -27.35 20.29 -0.10
N GLY A 413 -27.16 19.08 0.43
CA GLY A 413 -27.81 17.87 -0.02
C GLY A 413 -26.98 17.02 -0.99
N PRO A 414 -27.53 15.87 -1.42
CA PRO A 414 -26.76 14.85 -2.13
C PRO A 414 -26.21 15.30 -3.49
N LEU A 415 -26.97 16.08 -4.26
CA LEU A 415 -26.56 16.59 -5.56
C LEU A 415 -25.30 17.46 -5.46
N VAL A 416 -25.33 18.45 -4.58
CA VAL A 416 -24.19 19.37 -4.40
C VAL A 416 -22.97 18.61 -3.91
N SER A 417 -23.15 17.61 -3.06
CA SER A 417 -22.05 16.75 -2.60
C SER A 417 -21.38 15.97 -3.73
N LEU A 418 -22.17 15.32 -4.60
CA LEU A 418 -21.63 14.60 -5.77
C LEU A 418 -20.93 15.53 -6.75
N VAL A 419 -21.51 16.70 -7.04
CA VAL A 419 -20.89 17.70 -7.92
C VAL A 419 -19.57 18.18 -7.31
N ALA A 420 -19.53 18.49 -6.01
CA ALA A 420 -18.32 18.94 -5.33
C ALA A 420 -17.20 17.90 -5.38
N VAL A 421 -17.52 16.63 -5.10
CA VAL A 421 -16.57 15.51 -5.19
C VAL A 421 -16.04 15.34 -6.61
N LEU A 422 -16.91 15.39 -7.61
CA LEU A 422 -16.52 15.28 -9.02
C LEU A 422 -15.63 16.43 -9.46
N THR A 423 -16.04 17.67 -9.19
CA THR A 423 -15.29 18.87 -9.57
C THR A 423 -13.90 18.85 -8.94
N TRP A 424 -13.80 18.62 -7.64
CA TRP A 424 -12.50 18.54 -6.97
C TRP A 424 -11.70 17.32 -7.46
N GLY A 425 -12.33 16.16 -7.61
CA GLY A 425 -11.70 14.95 -8.12
C GLY A 425 -11.06 15.14 -9.50
N VAL A 426 -11.73 15.82 -10.42
CA VAL A 426 -11.20 16.12 -11.77
C VAL A 426 -10.01 17.06 -11.68
N LEU A 427 -10.11 18.12 -10.88
CA LEU A 427 -9.00 19.07 -10.69
C LEU A 427 -7.78 18.39 -10.07
N ALA A 428 -7.99 17.56 -9.05
CA ALA A 428 -6.94 16.79 -8.39
C ALA A 428 -6.30 15.78 -9.35
N PHE A 429 -7.09 15.08 -10.16
CA PHE A 429 -6.60 14.14 -11.16
C PHE A 429 -5.76 14.84 -12.25
N ALA A 430 -6.23 15.98 -12.75
CA ALA A 430 -5.48 16.77 -13.72
C ALA A 430 -4.15 17.30 -13.15
N TYR A 431 -4.19 17.88 -11.94
CA TYR A 431 -3.00 18.42 -11.26
C TYR A 431 -1.96 17.34 -10.98
N THR A 432 -2.38 16.24 -10.36
CA THR A 432 -1.46 15.14 -10.01
C THR A 432 -0.98 14.40 -11.26
N GLY A 433 -1.88 14.11 -12.20
CA GLY A 433 -1.56 13.44 -13.46
C GLY A 433 -0.48 14.18 -14.25
N ALA A 434 -0.62 15.50 -14.42
CA ALA A 434 0.37 16.32 -15.12
C ALA A 434 1.74 16.28 -14.45
N LEU A 435 1.81 16.53 -13.14
CA LEU A 435 3.07 16.59 -12.39
C LEU A 435 3.77 15.22 -12.31
N ARG A 436 3.00 14.14 -12.15
CA ARG A 436 3.50 12.77 -12.06
C ARG A 436 3.98 12.27 -13.42
N THR A 437 3.24 12.55 -14.49
CA THR A 437 3.66 12.25 -15.87
C THR A 437 4.98 12.94 -16.19
N LEU A 438 5.11 14.23 -15.84
CA LEU A 438 6.35 14.96 -16.05
C LEU A 438 7.52 14.28 -15.31
N ARG A 439 7.37 13.99 -14.00
CA ARG A 439 8.41 13.32 -13.21
C ARG A 439 8.77 11.92 -13.71
N ALA A 440 7.77 11.13 -14.09
CA ALA A 440 7.98 9.77 -14.61
C ALA A 440 8.83 9.75 -15.88
N ARG A 441 8.64 10.72 -16.79
CA ARG A 441 9.47 10.85 -18.00
C ARG A 441 10.95 11.05 -17.70
N TRP A 442 11.28 11.70 -16.58
CA TRP A 442 12.66 11.92 -16.16
C TRP A 442 13.26 10.70 -15.45
N MET A 443 12.48 9.99 -14.62
CA MET A 443 12.96 8.79 -13.92
C MET A 443 13.25 7.64 -14.89
N TRP A 444 12.36 7.42 -15.87
CA TRP A 444 12.49 6.39 -16.91
C TRP A 444 12.66 4.98 -16.33
N VAL A 445 11.75 4.60 -15.43
CA VAL A 445 11.76 3.32 -14.73
C VAL A 445 10.72 2.38 -15.35
N PRO A 446 11.13 1.23 -15.93
CA PRO A 446 10.21 0.28 -16.56
C PRO A 446 9.52 -0.59 -15.50
N VAL A 447 8.63 0.01 -14.71
CA VAL A 447 8.03 -0.66 -13.53
C VAL A 447 7.15 -1.85 -13.89
N LEU A 448 6.55 -1.89 -15.08
CA LEU A 448 5.71 -3.01 -15.49
C LEU A 448 6.51 -4.24 -15.91
N ASP A 449 7.81 -4.08 -16.22
CA ASP A 449 8.70 -5.21 -16.50
C ASP A 449 9.15 -5.92 -15.20
N THR A 450 8.89 -5.35 -14.02
CA THR A 450 9.26 -5.93 -12.72
C THR A 450 8.16 -6.77 -12.09
N VAL A 451 7.00 -6.85 -12.75
CA VAL A 451 5.78 -7.52 -12.27
C VAL A 451 5.10 -8.26 -13.42
N ASP A 452 4.12 -9.11 -13.11
CA ASP A 452 3.29 -9.72 -14.14
C ASP A 452 2.37 -8.68 -14.78
N ALA A 453 2.82 -8.09 -15.89
CA ALA A 453 2.06 -7.09 -16.64
C ALA A 453 0.72 -7.65 -17.13
N THR A 454 0.64 -8.94 -17.46
CA THR A 454 -0.61 -9.54 -17.98
C THR A 454 -1.69 -9.60 -16.90
N LEU A 455 -1.30 -9.98 -15.68
CA LEU A 455 -2.17 -9.96 -14.50
C LEU A 455 -2.68 -8.54 -14.21
N HIS A 456 -1.80 -7.55 -14.23
CA HIS A 456 -2.15 -6.18 -13.86
C HIS A 456 -2.85 -5.38 -14.96
N ARG A 457 -2.68 -5.77 -16.21
CA ARG A 457 -3.53 -5.36 -17.34
C ARG A 457 -4.88 -6.07 -17.32
N ASP A 458 -5.02 -7.15 -16.53
CA ASP A 458 -6.18 -8.05 -16.49
C ASP A 458 -6.50 -8.65 -17.87
N ASP A 459 -5.45 -9.04 -18.59
CA ASP A 459 -5.54 -9.57 -19.95
C ASP A 459 -6.13 -10.99 -19.93
N GLY A 460 -7.25 -11.17 -20.62
CA GLY A 460 -7.91 -12.46 -20.77
C GLY A 460 -7.39 -13.30 -21.94
N PRO A 461 -8.16 -14.32 -22.36
CA PRO A 461 -7.74 -15.26 -23.40
C PRO A 461 -7.59 -14.67 -24.81
N LEU A 462 -8.25 -13.56 -25.13
CA LEU A 462 -8.13 -12.93 -26.46
C LEU A 462 -6.90 -12.04 -26.49
N ALA A 463 -6.71 -11.19 -25.49
CA ALA A 463 -5.56 -10.27 -25.42
C ALA A 463 -4.23 -11.02 -25.50
N ARG A 464 -4.11 -12.17 -24.83
CA ARG A 464 -2.91 -13.04 -24.86
C ARG A 464 -2.60 -13.67 -26.22
N ARG A 465 -3.56 -13.71 -27.14
CA ARG A 465 -3.41 -14.30 -28.48
C ARG A 465 -3.25 -13.26 -29.59
N LEU A 466 -3.46 -11.98 -29.27
CA LEU A 466 -3.36 -10.91 -30.26
C LEU A 466 -1.89 -10.67 -30.68
N PRO A 467 -1.65 -10.36 -31.96
CA PRO A 467 -0.30 -10.05 -32.43
C PRO A 467 0.19 -8.71 -31.87
N VAL A 468 1.50 -8.60 -31.68
CA VAL A 468 2.13 -7.37 -31.19
C VAL A 468 2.19 -6.33 -32.30
N LEU A 469 1.55 -5.18 -32.09
CA LEU A 469 1.54 -4.08 -33.06
C LEU A 469 2.71 -3.12 -32.78
N ARG A 470 3.87 -3.41 -33.37
CA ARG A 470 5.16 -2.76 -33.06
C ARG A 470 5.29 -1.24 -33.27
N PRO A 471 4.61 -0.56 -34.22
CA PRO A 471 4.81 0.89 -34.36
C PRO A 471 4.14 1.72 -33.25
N MET A 472 3.25 1.12 -32.44
CA MET A 472 2.54 1.82 -31.37
C MET A 472 2.88 1.23 -30.01
N GLY A 473 3.24 2.10 -29.05
CA GLY A 473 3.48 1.68 -27.67
C GLY A 473 2.21 1.21 -26.96
N PRO A 474 2.33 0.35 -25.93
CA PRO A 474 1.18 -0.22 -25.21
C PRO A 474 0.29 0.86 -24.57
N LEU A 475 0.86 1.98 -24.11
CA LEU A 475 0.09 3.11 -23.59
C LEU A 475 -0.78 3.76 -24.65
N THR A 476 -0.25 4.00 -25.85
CA THR A 476 -1.01 4.63 -26.95
C THR A 476 -2.22 3.78 -27.30
N LEU A 477 -2.04 2.47 -27.39
CA LEU A 477 -3.12 1.52 -27.67
C LEU A 477 -4.20 1.54 -26.57
N ALA A 478 -3.79 1.56 -25.29
CA ALA A 478 -4.72 1.66 -24.17
C ALA A 478 -5.48 3.00 -24.14
N VAL A 479 -4.83 4.11 -24.49
CA VAL A 479 -5.48 5.43 -24.60
C VAL A 479 -6.48 5.47 -25.76
N VAL A 480 -6.15 4.89 -26.92
CA VAL A 480 -7.09 4.77 -28.05
C VAL A 480 -8.34 4.00 -27.64
N ALA A 481 -8.17 2.87 -26.93
CA ALA A 481 -9.30 2.09 -26.40
C ALA A 481 -10.17 2.92 -25.42
N ALA A 482 -9.54 3.70 -24.54
CA ALA A 482 -10.24 4.58 -23.60
C ALA A 482 -11.02 5.70 -24.31
N LEU A 483 -10.39 6.37 -25.28
CA LEU A 483 -11.01 7.44 -26.05
C LEU A 483 -12.16 6.91 -26.93
N GLY A 484 -12.01 5.73 -27.54
CA GLY A 484 -13.08 5.08 -28.30
C GLY A 484 -14.29 4.74 -27.42
N SER A 485 -14.03 4.22 -26.22
CA SER A 485 -15.09 3.92 -25.24
C SER A 485 -15.77 5.20 -24.72
N ALA A 486 -15.00 6.27 -24.50
CA ALA A 486 -15.54 7.59 -24.15
C ALA A 486 -16.42 8.17 -25.27
N ALA A 487 -15.99 8.07 -26.53
CA ALA A 487 -16.74 8.54 -27.68
C ALA A 487 -18.07 7.77 -27.83
N LEU A 488 -18.05 6.45 -27.64
CA LEU A 488 -19.27 5.65 -27.60
C LEU A 488 -20.21 6.11 -26.49
N LEU A 489 -19.69 6.33 -25.27
CA LEU A 489 -20.50 6.81 -24.15
C LEU A 489 -21.14 8.18 -24.44
N VAL A 490 -20.37 9.13 -24.99
CA VAL A 490 -20.90 10.44 -25.38
C VAL A 490 -21.98 10.30 -26.45
N ALA A 491 -21.77 9.49 -27.48
CA ALA A 491 -22.78 9.23 -28.50
C ALA A 491 -24.06 8.62 -27.91
N ALA A 492 -23.93 7.66 -26.99
CA ALA A 492 -25.05 7.04 -26.30
C ALA A 492 -25.84 8.03 -25.44
N LEU A 493 -25.15 8.91 -24.69
CA LEU A 493 -25.79 9.95 -23.88
C LEU A 493 -26.51 11.00 -24.73
N LEU A 494 -25.90 11.42 -25.85
CA LEU A 494 -26.53 12.35 -26.79
C LEU A 494 -27.77 11.74 -27.45
N ALA A 495 -27.68 10.47 -27.88
CA ALA A 495 -28.81 9.75 -28.45
C ALA A 495 -29.95 9.55 -27.42
N ALA A 496 -29.62 9.22 -26.18
CA ALA A 496 -30.58 9.08 -25.09
C ALA A 496 -31.30 10.39 -24.74
N ASN A 497 -30.66 11.54 -24.96
CA ASN A 497 -31.31 12.85 -24.79
C ASN A 497 -32.20 13.22 -25.98
N GLY A 498 -31.93 12.69 -27.17
CA GLY A 498 -32.70 12.92 -28.40
C GLY A 498 -33.80 11.88 -28.67
N GLY A 499 -33.89 10.81 -27.88
CA GLY A 499 -34.84 9.71 -28.08
C GLY A 499 -34.30 8.37 -27.58
N ASP A 500 -34.47 7.32 -28.38
CA ASP A 500 -34.02 5.96 -28.03
C ASP A 500 -32.58 5.72 -28.55
N PRO A 501 -31.58 5.49 -27.66
CA PRO A 501 -30.22 5.17 -28.07
C PRO A 501 -30.07 3.74 -28.62
N GLY A 502 -31.13 2.91 -28.58
CA GLY A 502 -31.09 1.48 -28.91
C GLY A 502 -30.55 1.15 -30.31
N TRP A 503 -30.63 2.08 -31.27
CA TRP A 503 -30.03 1.89 -32.61
C TRP A 503 -28.49 1.79 -32.55
N LEU A 504 -27.85 2.39 -31.55
CA LEU A 504 -26.39 2.32 -31.35
C LEU A 504 -25.91 0.90 -31.02
N ARG A 505 -26.80 -0.05 -30.71
CA ARG A 505 -26.43 -1.46 -30.53
C ARG A 505 -25.71 -2.05 -31.75
N TRP A 506 -25.99 -1.52 -32.94
CA TRP A 506 -25.33 -1.93 -34.19
C TRP A 506 -23.94 -1.32 -34.39
N VAL A 507 -23.59 -0.29 -33.61
CA VAL A 507 -22.25 0.31 -33.57
C VAL A 507 -21.35 -0.42 -32.57
N LEU A 508 -21.93 -1.17 -31.61
CA LEU A 508 -21.18 -1.91 -30.59
C LEU A 508 -20.11 -2.88 -31.12
N PRO A 509 -20.31 -3.60 -32.24
CA PRO A 509 -19.24 -4.43 -32.81
C PRO A 509 -17.99 -3.60 -33.18
N VAL A 510 -18.18 -2.43 -33.78
CA VAL A 510 -17.09 -1.53 -34.15
C VAL A 510 -16.44 -0.93 -32.90
N ALA A 511 -17.25 -0.49 -31.93
CA ALA A 511 -16.74 0.04 -30.68
C ALA A 511 -15.95 -1.02 -29.87
N LEU A 512 -16.41 -2.28 -29.89
CA LEU A 512 -15.69 -3.41 -29.30
C LEU A 512 -14.35 -3.62 -30.01
N LEU A 513 -14.29 -3.57 -31.35
CA LEU A 513 -13.02 -3.67 -32.07
C LEU A 513 -12.05 -2.54 -31.68
N VAL A 514 -12.53 -1.31 -31.54
CA VAL A 514 -11.71 -0.17 -31.06
C VAL A 514 -11.21 -0.40 -29.63
N LEU A 515 -12.06 -0.93 -28.75
CA LEU A 515 -11.67 -1.29 -27.39
C LEU A 515 -10.60 -2.40 -27.39
N LEU A 516 -10.74 -3.43 -28.23
CA LEU A 516 -9.79 -4.54 -28.39
C LEU A 516 -8.41 -4.11 -28.90
N VAL A 517 -8.28 -2.93 -29.51
CA VAL A 517 -6.97 -2.34 -29.86
C VAL A 517 -6.05 -2.26 -28.64
N GLY A 518 -6.60 -2.01 -27.44
CA GLY A 518 -5.82 -2.01 -26.18
C GLY A 518 -5.12 -3.35 -25.88
N GLY A 519 -5.68 -4.46 -26.38
CA GLY A 519 -5.14 -5.81 -26.23
C GLY A 519 -3.92 -6.09 -27.12
N LEU A 520 -3.74 -5.33 -28.21
CA LEU A 520 -2.56 -5.46 -29.09
C LEU A 520 -1.25 -5.06 -28.39
N GLY A 521 -1.36 -4.37 -27.26
CA GLY A 521 -0.23 -4.02 -26.39
C GLY A 521 0.13 -5.08 -25.35
N ALA A 522 -0.54 -6.24 -25.31
CA ALA A 522 -0.33 -7.27 -24.29
C ALA A 522 1.04 -7.96 -24.43
N GLY A 523 1.45 -8.28 -25.66
CA GLY A 523 2.76 -8.91 -25.93
C GLY A 523 3.90 -7.92 -26.16
N ALA A 524 3.67 -6.61 -26.00
CA ALA A 524 4.71 -5.59 -26.10
C ALA A 524 5.50 -5.50 -24.78
N ALA A 525 6.77 -5.08 -24.85
CA ALA A 525 7.52 -4.71 -23.65
C ALA A 525 6.93 -3.42 -23.06
N HIS A 526 6.74 -3.36 -21.74
CA HIS A 526 6.17 -2.21 -21.03
C HIS A 526 7.28 -1.34 -20.42
N ASN A 527 8.30 -1.06 -21.24
CA ASN A 527 9.51 -0.37 -20.82
C ASN A 527 9.50 1.14 -21.09
N GLY A 528 8.39 1.68 -21.59
CA GLY A 528 8.21 3.10 -21.83
C GLY A 528 8.12 3.91 -20.53
N PRO A 529 8.56 5.19 -20.52
CA PRO A 529 8.56 6.05 -19.33
C PRO A 529 7.19 6.30 -18.71
N LEU A 530 6.13 6.10 -19.50
CA LEU A 530 4.75 6.34 -19.12
C LEU A 530 3.92 5.05 -19.10
N ASP A 531 4.53 3.89 -19.35
CA ASP A 531 3.78 2.64 -19.44
C ASP A 531 3.14 2.23 -18.11
N TRP A 532 3.62 2.78 -16.98
CA TRP A 532 2.93 2.68 -15.68
C TRP A 532 1.47 3.18 -15.69
N LEU A 533 1.05 3.97 -16.69
CA LEU A 533 -0.33 4.41 -16.89
C LEU A 533 -1.21 3.38 -17.63
N VAL A 534 -0.62 2.36 -18.25
CA VAL A 534 -1.34 1.34 -19.05
C VAL A 534 -2.48 0.69 -18.27
N PRO A 535 -2.28 0.21 -17.02
CA PRO A 535 -3.37 -0.39 -16.25
C PRO A 535 -4.53 0.60 -16.04
N ALA A 536 -4.24 1.84 -15.64
CA ALA A 536 -5.26 2.86 -15.41
C ALA A 536 -6.03 3.22 -16.69
N ALA A 537 -5.35 3.31 -17.84
CA ALA A 537 -5.98 3.56 -19.13
C ALA A 537 -6.91 2.42 -19.57
N LEU A 538 -6.50 1.16 -19.38
CA LEU A 538 -7.36 -0.01 -19.67
C LEU A 538 -8.57 -0.08 -18.73
N ARG A 539 -8.41 0.27 -17.45
CA ARG A 539 -9.56 0.40 -16.52
C ARG A 539 -10.54 1.47 -16.97
N ALA A 540 -10.03 2.63 -17.40
CA ALA A 540 -10.87 3.68 -17.95
C ALA A 540 -11.64 3.19 -19.19
N ALA A 541 -10.96 2.51 -20.11
CA ALA A 541 -11.58 1.95 -21.31
C ALA A 541 -12.70 0.97 -20.99
N GLU A 542 -12.43 -0.02 -20.13
CA GLU A 542 -13.41 -1.03 -19.74
C GLU A 542 -14.63 -0.43 -19.04
N TYR A 543 -14.42 0.46 -18.07
CA TYR A 543 -15.53 1.07 -17.32
C TYR A 543 -16.39 1.94 -18.23
N LEU A 544 -15.77 2.79 -19.06
CA LEU A 544 -16.50 3.65 -19.99
C LEU A 544 -17.30 2.82 -21.00
N PHE A 545 -16.72 1.72 -21.49
CA PHE A 545 -17.41 0.81 -22.39
C PHE A 545 -18.60 0.11 -21.72
N ALA A 546 -18.43 -0.42 -20.51
CA ALA A 546 -19.51 -1.05 -19.76
C ALA A 546 -20.67 -0.07 -19.47
N ILE A 547 -20.35 1.16 -19.11
CA ILE A 547 -21.34 2.22 -18.90
C ILE A 547 -22.05 2.54 -20.22
N ALA A 548 -21.32 2.69 -21.32
CA ALA A 548 -21.89 2.96 -22.63
C ALA A 548 -22.85 1.84 -23.08
N VAL A 549 -22.47 0.57 -22.90
CA VAL A 549 -23.33 -0.58 -23.16
C VAL A 549 -24.60 -0.53 -22.30
N GLY A 550 -24.47 -0.15 -21.02
CA GLY A 550 -25.61 0.06 -20.13
C GLY A 550 -26.58 1.13 -20.65
N VAL A 551 -26.06 2.28 -21.09
CA VAL A 551 -26.87 3.38 -21.65
C VAL A 551 -27.53 2.95 -22.97
N VAL A 552 -26.79 2.33 -23.89
CA VAL A 552 -27.32 1.83 -25.17
C VAL A 552 -28.41 0.79 -24.96
N GLY A 553 -28.24 -0.08 -23.96
CA GLY A 553 -29.20 -1.14 -23.63
C GLY A 553 -30.37 -0.70 -22.75
N GLY A 554 -30.49 0.59 -22.40
CA GLY A 554 -31.55 1.08 -21.51
C GLY A 554 -31.49 0.48 -20.10
N VAL A 555 -30.32 0.06 -19.64
CA VAL A 555 -30.13 -0.62 -18.35
C VAL A 555 -30.33 0.38 -17.20
N PRO A 556 -31.06 0.02 -16.13
CA PRO A 556 -31.20 0.88 -14.97
C PRO A 556 -29.85 1.32 -14.40
N ALA A 557 -29.68 2.61 -14.12
CA ALA A 557 -28.39 3.16 -13.72
C ALA A 557 -27.83 2.55 -12.43
N TRP A 558 -28.68 2.13 -11.48
CA TRP A 558 -28.24 1.41 -10.27
C TRP A 558 -27.61 0.05 -10.59
N LEU A 559 -28.05 -0.62 -11.66
CA LEU A 559 -27.48 -1.90 -12.10
C LEU A 559 -26.15 -1.68 -12.81
N VAL A 560 -26.05 -0.62 -13.63
CA VAL A 560 -24.77 -0.17 -14.21
C VAL A 560 -23.76 0.15 -13.10
N PHE A 561 -24.19 0.89 -12.08
CA PHE A 561 -23.38 1.16 -10.90
C PHE A 561 -22.93 -0.13 -10.21
N GLY A 562 -23.83 -1.07 -9.93
CA GLY A 562 -23.51 -2.35 -9.29
C GLY A 562 -22.50 -3.17 -10.09
N TYR A 563 -22.64 -3.23 -11.41
CA TYR A 563 -21.69 -3.93 -12.27
C TYR A 563 -20.30 -3.29 -12.25
N VAL A 564 -20.22 -1.97 -12.45
CA VAL A 564 -18.94 -1.25 -12.40
C VAL A 564 -18.31 -1.38 -11.01
N PHE A 565 -19.11 -1.30 -9.94
CA PHE A 565 -18.64 -1.53 -8.57
C PHE A 565 -17.97 -2.90 -8.42
N VAL A 566 -18.59 -3.97 -8.93
CA VAL A 566 -17.98 -5.31 -8.91
C VAL A 566 -16.65 -5.33 -9.69
N LEU A 567 -16.58 -4.68 -10.85
CA LEU A 567 -15.29 -4.56 -11.56
C LEU A 567 -14.24 -3.83 -10.72
N THR A 568 -14.64 -2.75 -10.01
CA THR A 568 -13.70 -2.05 -9.13
C THR A 568 -13.15 -2.96 -8.03
N LEU A 569 -13.96 -3.85 -7.44
CA LEU A 569 -13.50 -4.80 -6.41
C LEU A 569 -12.40 -5.72 -6.95
N HIS A 570 -12.59 -6.28 -8.15
CA HIS A 570 -11.57 -7.13 -8.80
C HIS A 570 -10.27 -6.37 -9.06
N HIS A 571 -10.37 -5.14 -9.58
CA HIS A 571 -9.20 -4.35 -9.89
C HIS A 571 -8.48 -3.85 -8.64
N TYR A 572 -9.22 -3.51 -7.59
CA TYR A 572 -8.62 -3.14 -6.32
C TYR A 572 -7.99 -4.33 -5.60
N ASP A 573 -8.53 -5.55 -5.72
CA ASP A 573 -7.90 -6.76 -5.19
C ASP A 573 -6.47 -6.91 -5.73
N LEU A 574 -6.27 -6.68 -7.03
CA LEU A 574 -4.95 -6.69 -7.66
C LEU A 574 -4.04 -5.58 -7.12
N THR A 575 -4.55 -4.35 -6.93
CA THR A 575 -3.72 -3.25 -6.38
C THR A 575 -3.37 -3.46 -4.92
N ALA A 576 -4.32 -3.95 -4.10
CA ALA A 576 -4.08 -4.24 -2.70
C ALA A 576 -3.04 -5.35 -2.54
N ARG A 577 -3.12 -6.40 -3.37
CA ARG A 577 -2.12 -7.47 -3.39
C ARG A 577 -0.76 -6.96 -3.86
N LEU A 578 -0.71 -6.11 -4.87
CA LEU A 578 0.53 -5.48 -5.33
C LEU A 578 1.21 -4.66 -4.22
N GLU A 579 0.46 -3.76 -3.57
CA GLU A 579 0.98 -2.91 -2.48
C GLU A 579 1.44 -3.72 -1.27
N LYS A 580 0.76 -4.82 -0.97
CA LYS A 580 1.09 -5.72 0.16
C LYS A 580 1.99 -6.90 -0.25
N ARG A 581 2.50 -6.91 -1.49
CA ARG A 581 3.35 -7.97 -2.07
C ARG A 581 2.79 -9.38 -1.89
N GLN A 582 1.49 -9.51 -2.07
CA GLN A 582 0.76 -10.77 -1.97
C GLN A 582 0.66 -11.45 -3.33
N ALA A 583 0.53 -12.77 -3.32
CA ALA A 583 0.29 -13.55 -4.52
C ALA A 583 -1.04 -13.16 -5.19
N ALA A 584 -1.10 -13.45 -6.50
CA ALA A 584 -2.28 -13.23 -7.33
C ALA A 584 -3.54 -13.91 -6.76
N PRO A 585 -4.75 -13.39 -7.03
CA PRO A 585 -5.98 -14.01 -6.59
C PRO A 585 -6.13 -15.42 -7.21
N PRO A 586 -6.41 -16.47 -6.40
CA PRO A 586 -6.47 -17.85 -6.89
C PRO A 586 -7.42 -18.10 -8.06
N LEU A 587 -8.57 -17.39 -8.09
CA LEU A 587 -9.57 -17.54 -9.15
C LEU A 587 -9.49 -16.44 -10.22
N HIS A 588 -8.38 -15.68 -10.27
CA HIS A 588 -8.19 -14.65 -11.28
C HIS A 588 -8.37 -15.16 -12.73
N PRO A 589 -7.91 -16.36 -13.13
CA PRO A 589 -8.17 -16.86 -14.49
C PRO A 589 -9.65 -17.00 -14.86
N ALA A 590 -10.55 -17.07 -13.88
CA ALA A 590 -11.99 -17.16 -14.09
C ALA A 590 -12.66 -15.78 -14.30
N THR A 591 -11.95 -14.65 -14.20
CA THR A 591 -12.51 -13.31 -14.39
C THR A 591 -12.77 -12.94 -15.85
N LEU A 592 -12.39 -13.81 -16.79
CA LEU A 592 -12.53 -13.67 -18.25
C LEU A 592 -11.67 -12.55 -18.89
N GLY A 593 -10.92 -11.78 -18.10
CA GLY A 593 -10.21 -10.58 -18.53
C GLY A 593 -11.14 -9.44 -18.99
N TRP A 594 -10.58 -8.24 -19.14
CA TRP A 594 -11.36 -7.06 -19.53
C TRP A 594 -12.03 -7.22 -20.90
N GLU A 595 -11.40 -7.96 -21.81
CA GLU A 595 -11.90 -8.12 -23.17
C GLU A 595 -12.98 -9.19 -23.29
N GLY A 596 -12.87 -10.30 -22.55
CA GLY A 596 -13.91 -11.33 -22.50
C GLY A 596 -15.20 -10.79 -21.90
N ARG A 597 -15.09 -10.03 -20.80
CA ARG A 597 -16.24 -9.35 -20.17
C ARG A 597 -16.89 -8.33 -21.12
N SER A 598 -16.07 -7.51 -21.78
CA SER A 598 -16.57 -6.50 -22.73
C SER A 598 -17.27 -7.14 -23.94
N ALA A 599 -16.74 -8.24 -24.47
CA ALA A 599 -17.37 -8.97 -25.58
C ALA A 599 -18.73 -9.57 -25.18
N LEU A 600 -18.84 -10.16 -23.98
CA LEU A 600 -20.10 -10.70 -23.48
C LEU A 600 -21.16 -9.61 -23.26
N LEU A 601 -20.75 -8.45 -22.72
CA LEU A 601 -21.65 -7.30 -22.57
C LEU A 601 -22.13 -6.76 -23.93
N ALA A 602 -21.23 -6.62 -24.90
CA ALA A 602 -21.58 -6.17 -26.24
C ALA A 602 -22.58 -7.13 -26.90
N LEU A 603 -22.33 -8.44 -26.81
CA LEU A 603 -23.24 -9.46 -27.33
C LEU A 603 -24.61 -9.39 -26.66
N ALA A 604 -24.67 -9.28 -25.33
CA ALA A 604 -25.92 -9.16 -24.59
C ALA A 604 -26.73 -7.93 -25.05
N ALA A 605 -26.08 -6.80 -25.30
CA ALA A 605 -26.75 -5.59 -25.78
C ALA A 605 -27.21 -5.69 -27.25
N ILE A 606 -26.42 -6.33 -28.13
CA ILE A 606 -26.82 -6.58 -29.52
C ILE A 606 -28.09 -7.44 -29.57
N VAL A 607 -28.15 -8.49 -28.74
CA VAL A 607 -29.31 -9.39 -28.63
C VAL A 607 -30.50 -8.73 -27.92
N GLY A 608 -30.32 -7.57 -27.29
CA GLY A 608 -31.37 -6.82 -26.60
C GLY A 608 -31.63 -7.27 -25.16
N ILE A 609 -30.67 -7.97 -24.54
CA ILE A 609 -30.73 -8.46 -23.16
C ILE A 609 -29.64 -7.85 -22.27
N ALA A 610 -29.24 -6.60 -22.55
CA ALA A 610 -28.14 -5.91 -21.86
C ALA A 610 -28.26 -5.95 -20.32
N GLY A 611 -29.46 -5.71 -19.78
CA GLY A 611 -29.71 -5.75 -18.34
C GLY A 611 -29.46 -7.14 -17.73
N ILE A 612 -29.95 -8.20 -18.38
CA ILE A 612 -29.73 -9.59 -17.94
C ILE A 612 -28.24 -9.94 -18.04
N GLY A 613 -27.59 -9.56 -19.15
CA GLY A 613 -26.16 -9.80 -19.35
C GLY A 613 -25.31 -9.14 -18.27
N MET A 614 -25.59 -7.88 -17.94
CA MET A 614 -24.87 -7.12 -16.93
C MET A 614 -25.12 -7.67 -15.51
N ALA A 615 -26.37 -8.02 -15.17
CA ALA A 615 -26.69 -8.64 -13.88
C ALA A 615 -26.02 -10.01 -13.72
N THR A 616 -26.09 -10.86 -14.76
CA THR A 616 -25.50 -12.21 -14.75
C THR A 616 -23.99 -12.14 -14.65
N LEU A 617 -23.34 -11.34 -15.49
CA LEU A 617 -21.89 -11.20 -15.49
C LEU A 617 -21.39 -10.54 -14.20
N GLY A 618 -22.08 -9.51 -13.70
CA GLY A 618 -21.76 -8.88 -12.42
C GLY A 618 -21.88 -9.86 -11.25
N THR A 619 -22.94 -10.66 -11.20
CA THR A 619 -23.14 -11.69 -10.17
C THR A 619 -22.07 -12.77 -10.26
N TYR A 620 -21.78 -13.26 -11.47
CA TYR A 620 -20.71 -14.22 -11.71
C TYR A 620 -19.36 -13.71 -11.17
N LEU A 621 -18.98 -12.48 -11.52
CA LEU A 621 -17.74 -11.87 -11.06
C LEU A 621 -17.73 -11.68 -9.54
N LEU A 622 -18.85 -11.29 -8.93
CA LEU A 622 -18.93 -11.17 -7.48
C LEU A 622 -18.72 -12.52 -6.78
N VAL A 623 -19.32 -13.59 -7.29
CA VAL A 623 -19.12 -14.95 -6.78
C VAL A 623 -17.66 -15.39 -6.93
N VAL A 624 -17.04 -15.14 -8.10
CA VAL A 624 -15.61 -15.43 -8.33
C VAL A 624 -14.74 -14.65 -7.35
N PHE A 625 -15.02 -13.37 -7.12
CA PHE A 625 -14.29 -12.53 -6.17
C PHE A 625 -14.39 -13.11 -4.75
N VAL A 626 -15.61 -13.33 -4.25
CA VAL A 626 -15.83 -13.86 -2.89
C VAL A 626 -15.19 -15.25 -2.74
N GLY A 627 -15.35 -16.12 -3.74
CA GLY A 627 -14.70 -17.44 -3.75
C GLY A 627 -13.18 -17.34 -3.71
N SER A 628 -12.59 -16.40 -4.46
CA SER A 628 -11.14 -16.14 -4.47
C SER A 628 -10.65 -15.64 -3.12
N VAL A 629 -11.38 -14.73 -2.48
CA VAL A 629 -11.09 -14.20 -1.14
C VAL A 629 -11.14 -15.33 -0.10
N VAL A 630 -12.19 -16.14 -0.08
CA VAL A 630 -12.32 -17.28 0.84
C VAL A 630 -11.18 -18.29 0.61
N LEU A 631 -10.86 -18.58 -0.64
CA LEU A 631 -9.79 -19.51 -0.98
C LEU A 631 -8.42 -19.00 -0.50
N ALA A 632 -8.10 -17.74 -0.79
CA ALA A 632 -6.83 -17.10 -0.45
C ALA A 632 -6.61 -16.96 1.05
N TRP A 633 -7.65 -16.55 1.80
CA TRP A 633 -7.49 -16.10 3.18
C TRP A 633 -7.98 -17.12 4.23
N VAL A 634 -8.78 -18.11 3.83
CA VAL A 634 -9.34 -19.12 4.76
C VAL A 634 -8.88 -20.52 4.39
N VAL A 635 -9.14 -20.96 3.16
CA VAL A 635 -8.99 -22.37 2.78
C VAL A 635 -7.52 -22.77 2.58
N LEU A 636 -6.76 -22.00 1.78
CA LEU A 636 -5.35 -22.32 1.50
C LEU A 636 -4.48 -22.25 2.76
N PRO A 637 -4.56 -21.21 3.61
CA PRO A 637 -3.81 -21.17 4.86
C PRO A 637 -4.17 -22.33 5.81
N ALA A 638 -5.45 -22.68 5.94
CA ALA A 638 -5.89 -23.79 6.78
C ALA A 638 -5.44 -25.17 6.27
N ARG A 639 -5.24 -25.32 4.95
CA ARG A 639 -4.64 -26.52 4.35
C ARG A 639 -3.13 -26.58 4.61
N ALA A 640 -2.44 -25.46 4.45
CA ALA A 640 -1.01 -25.37 4.72
C ALA A 640 -0.69 -25.75 6.17
N ALA A 641 -1.41 -25.17 7.14
CA ALA A 641 -1.23 -25.47 8.56
C ALA A 641 -1.45 -26.95 8.92
N ARG A 642 -2.43 -27.61 8.29
CA ARG A 642 -2.68 -29.05 8.47
C ARG A 642 -1.56 -29.91 7.88
N ALA A 643 -1.02 -29.53 6.72
CA ALA A 643 0.09 -30.25 6.10
C ALA A 643 1.35 -30.19 6.99
N THR A 644 1.65 -29.02 7.56
CA THR A 644 2.78 -28.87 8.49
C THR A 644 2.59 -29.71 9.76
N ALA A 645 1.39 -29.73 10.33
CA ALA A 645 1.09 -30.55 11.51
C ALA A 645 1.21 -32.07 11.23
N GLY A 646 0.85 -32.52 10.02
CA GLY A 646 0.97 -33.92 9.61
C GLY A 646 2.41 -34.39 9.44
N LEU A 647 3.30 -33.52 8.98
CA LEU A 647 4.74 -33.82 8.86
C LEU A 647 5.42 -33.99 10.23
N VAL A 648 5.10 -33.12 11.19
CA VAL A 648 5.61 -33.23 12.57
C VAL A 648 5.10 -34.49 13.28
N GLY A 649 3.86 -34.91 12.98
CA GLY A 649 3.29 -36.15 13.53
C GLY A 649 3.88 -37.45 12.93
N ALA A 650 4.45 -37.39 11.73
CA ALA A 650 5.07 -38.53 11.07
C ALA A 650 6.52 -38.78 11.54
N GLU A 651 7.28 -37.73 11.83
CA GLU A 651 8.63 -37.85 12.40
C GLU A 651 8.64 -38.30 13.88
N GLY A 652 7.51 -38.16 14.59
CA GLY A 652 7.36 -38.62 15.97
C GLY A 652 7.03 -40.11 16.15
N ARG A 653 6.86 -40.89 15.07
CA ARG A 653 6.69 -42.34 15.15
C ARG A 653 7.99 -43.03 14.76
N SER A 654 8.80 -43.37 15.77
CA SER A 654 9.90 -44.32 15.60
C SER A 654 9.37 -45.63 15.01
N PRO A 655 10.05 -46.23 14.02
CA PRO A 655 9.72 -47.59 13.60
C PRO A 655 10.09 -48.52 14.76
N GLY A 656 9.08 -49.17 15.32
CA GLY A 656 9.25 -50.22 16.33
C GLY A 656 9.83 -51.50 15.76
#